data_AF-A0A9P1FVH4-F1
#
_entry.id   AF-A0A9P1FVH4-F1
#
_cell.length_a   1.000
_cell.length_b   1.000
_cell.length_c   1.000
_cell.angle_alpha   90.00
_cell.angle_beta   90.00
_cell.angle_gamma   90.00
#
_symmetry.space_group_name_H-M   'P 1'
#
loop_
_entity.id
_entity.type
_entity.pdbx_description
1 polymer ?
#
loop_
_entity_poly.entity_id
_entity_poly.type
_entity_poly.pdbx_seq_one_letter_code
_entity_poly.pdbx_strand_id
1 'polypeptide(L)'
;MDKVSDGMVVGVTTEAIAGEGMIVTAGGLDMHVHWICPQQIDDAIASGLTTMYGGGTGPATGTNATTCTPAPSQVAMMLQATDTYPLNFGFSGKGNTSDPTGLKEVIKAGAAGLKLHEDWGTTPAVIDTALTFADENDIAITIHTDTINESGFVDDSIAAMKGRTIHTYHTEGAGGGHAPDIIKVCGLPNVLPSSTNPTRPFTTNTMEEHLDMLMVCHHLNKNIPEDVAFAESRIRGETIAAEASSTAARRHAVDATARPAADCESDLQLQKLCYVASARFLASLWIVCGHFAPRLEETAFTVVRHRGNAAVNFFVLTSGFVTHWAYADRLTSCDAGELRRFFVRRMGRVVLTTWVAMLLGLSVLLVQLRGDMPDLGHVLRCFLFLETWRDPIDWCPNGQTWTVAALLPSWLLYPMTLQVILVLRETGRAALFLGAFILVVLSVGPLAVVFCHQGFWLTNTQGIWSYIWPPSQIADFALGAVAADIARGGNGSGKLADGCMLLVGLCCFLVPSSGAREGWEPFFGHALGPLFAAFLASAAPAPAGCQSLVVRLLRHEALVALGEFSFEVYLFQYPIHELFVAAGDISGAFSMRNPTGAYNNNSCGFVIFVFWLWLFAGLYCRFIEVHLVNWLRHVTDPKKDENNQKNYAKDCVKDYEEMKLHLVLNTSKDENMSRMSPSELVIASLPLAVKITEPMRAKMGRQTASSTSLLPGLLFPSEENEMNLRDEECLKSFAKNSKAAMGRVGEVICRTWQTAAKMKSQRGSLPEDTDNDNTRIKRYIAKYTINPALAHGMAHAIGSLEVGKLADICLWNPAFFGSKPEMVIKGGTIAWAQMGDPNASIPTPQPVLMRPMFGSFGKAVGSTCMSFVSKDAAQEPSVLEYGLQKQIEAVKGTRSVQKKDMILNDATPEISVNPETFEVTADGEKLTCEPVDSVPLARKYFLF
;
A
#
# COMPACT_ATOMS: atom_id res chain seq x y z
N MET A 1 43.93 -32.51 8.58
CA MET A 1 42.69 -32.48 7.79
C MET A 1 43.03 -33.01 6.41
N ASP A 2 42.31 -34.01 5.94
CA ASP A 2 42.54 -34.53 4.59
C ASP A 2 41.99 -33.53 3.57
N LYS A 3 42.69 -33.37 2.42
CA LYS A 3 42.26 -32.55 1.27
C LYS A 3 42.08 -31.05 1.53
N VAL A 4 42.91 -30.43 2.37
CA VAL A 4 42.99 -28.96 2.44
C VAL A 4 43.59 -28.44 1.13
N SER A 5 42.86 -27.59 0.41
CA SER A 5 43.33 -26.99 -0.85
C SER A 5 44.58 -26.13 -0.64
N ASP A 6 45.49 -26.18 -1.60
CA ASP A 6 46.66 -25.29 -1.62
C ASP A 6 46.21 -23.82 -1.59
N GLY A 7 46.80 -23.03 -0.68
CA GLY A 7 46.40 -21.64 -0.44
C GLY A 7 45.24 -21.43 0.54
N MET A 8 44.62 -22.49 1.09
CA MET A 8 43.52 -22.40 2.07
C MET A 8 43.93 -22.87 3.49
N VAL A 9 45.19 -22.69 3.87
CA VAL A 9 45.67 -23.06 5.21
C VAL A 9 45.21 -22.03 6.24
N VAL A 10 44.46 -22.47 7.26
CA VAL A 10 44.14 -21.65 8.43
C VAL A 10 45.31 -21.71 9.41
N GLY A 11 46.01 -20.59 9.57
CA GLY A 11 47.19 -20.44 10.44
C GLY A 11 47.03 -19.31 11.46
N VAL A 12 48.12 -18.95 12.13
CA VAL A 12 48.13 -17.88 13.16
C VAL A 12 47.84 -16.47 12.60
N THR A 13 47.86 -16.31 11.27
CA THR A 13 47.59 -15.05 10.56
C THR A 13 46.29 -15.10 9.75
N THR A 14 45.36 -15.99 10.08
CA THR A 14 44.08 -16.16 9.38
C THR A 14 42.94 -15.65 10.27
N GLU A 15 42.23 -14.62 9.81
CA GLU A 15 40.94 -14.22 10.39
C GLU A 15 39.83 -15.18 9.91
N ALA A 16 38.75 -15.32 10.69
CA ALA A 16 37.62 -16.18 10.37
C ALA A 16 36.30 -15.40 10.36
N ILE A 17 35.53 -15.57 9.28
CA ILE A 17 34.13 -15.16 9.20
C ILE A 17 33.29 -16.43 9.09
N ALA A 18 32.39 -16.62 10.05
CA ALA A 18 31.46 -17.74 10.08
C ALA A 18 30.45 -17.63 8.93
N GLY A 19 30.53 -18.54 7.96
CA GLY A 19 29.65 -18.60 6.79
C GLY A 19 28.59 -19.69 6.88
N GLU A 20 28.60 -20.51 7.93
CA GLU A 20 27.65 -21.60 8.13
C GLU A 20 26.21 -21.10 8.23
N GLY A 21 25.32 -21.71 7.45
CA GLY A 21 23.90 -21.31 7.38
C GLY A 21 23.63 -20.01 6.63
N MET A 22 24.66 -19.37 6.07
CA MET A 22 24.54 -18.12 5.30
C MET A 22 24.59 -18.37 3.79
N ILE A 23 24.05 -17.42 3.02
CA ILE A 23 24.29 -17.31 1.58
C ILE A 23 25.39 -16.28 1.35
N VAL A 24 26.35 -16.60 0.49
CA VAL A 24 27.45 -15.72 0.12
C VAL A 24 27.32 -15.36 -1.36
N THR A 25 27.32 -14.08 -1.69
CA THR A 25 27.30 -13.59 -3.07
C THR A 25 28.46 -12.63 -3.33
N ALA A 26 28.80 -12.43 -4.59
CA ALA A 26 29.55 -11.23 -4.97
C ALA A 26 28.74 -9.98 -4.56
N GLY A 27 29.44 -8.89 -4.29
CA GLY A 27 28.81 -7.59 -4.13
C GLY A 27 28.10 -7.15 -5.42
N GLY A 28 26.96 -6.49 -5.28
CA GLY A 28 26.20 -6.02 -6.43
C GLY A 28 26.79 -4.77 -7.08
N LEU A 29 26.52 -4.62 -8.37
CA LEU A 29 27.06 -3.58 -9.25
C LEU A 29 25.88 -2.75 -9.78
N ASP A 30 25.82 -1.47 -9.44
CA ASP A 30 24.91 -0.52 -10.09
C ASP A 30 25.68 0.30 -11.13
N MET A 31 25.28 0.17 -12.40
CA MET A 31 25.93 0.84 -13.52
C MET A 31 25.18 2.06 -14.04
N HIS A 32 24.03 2.43 -13.46
CA HIS A 32 23.24 3.57 -13.89
C HIS A 32 23.07 4.58 -12.75
N VAL A 33 24.20 5.01 -12.17
CA VAL A 33 24.19 5.95 -11.04
C VAL A 33 24.31 7.39 -11.53
N HIS A 34 23.39 8.22 -11.10
CA HIS A 34 23.52 9.66 -11.21
C HIS A 34 24.03 10.23 -9.88
N TRP A 35 25.16 10.93 -9.90
CA TRP A 35 25.82 11.41 -8.69
C TRP A 35 25.19 12.72 -8.16
N ILE A 36 23.93 12.67 -7.72
CA ILE A 36 23.20 13.81 -7.16
C ILE A 36 23.65 14.14 -5.73
N CYS A 37 23.85 13.13 -4.90
CA CYS A 37 24.20 13.33 -3.50
C CYS A 37 24.99 12.12 -2.95
N PRO A 38 25.93 12.34 -2.01
CA PRO A 38 26.77 11.28 -1.47
C PRO A 38 25.99 10.27 -0.61
N GLN A 39 24.84 10.64 -0.04
CA GLN A 39 24.03 9.76 0.83
C GLN A 39 23.56 8.48 0.12
N GLN A 40 23.47 8.50 -1.22
CA GLN A 40 23.13 7.32 -2.01
C GLN A 40 24.13 6.17 -1.82
N ILE A 41 25.38 6.47 -1.45
CA ILE A 41 26.45 5.51 -1.19
C ILE A 41 26.07 4.64 0.02
N ASP A 42 25.58 5.24 1.10
CA ASP A 42 25.18 4.53 2.32
C ASP A 42 24.03 3.57 2.03
N ASP A 43 23.01 4.03 1.29
CA ASP A 43 21.91 3.17 0.86
C ASP A 43 22.39 2.04 -0.07
N ALA A 44 23.33 2.33 -0.97
CA ALA A 44 23.85 1.36 -1.92
C ALA A 44 24.53 0.20 -1.17
N ILE A 45 25.49 0.53 -0.30
CA ILE A 45 26.23 -0.49 0.46
C ILE A 45 25.35 -1.19 1.50
N ALA A 46 24.41 -0.47 2.14
CA ALA A 46 23.45 -1.09 3.05
C ALA A 46 22.54 -2.10 2.34
N SER A 47 22.34 -1.98 1.03
CA SER A 47 21.58 -2.94 0.21
C SER A 47 22.42 -4.10 -0.34
N GLY A 48 23.75 -4.08 -0.19
CA GLY A 48 24.67 -5.09 -0.72
C GLY A 48 25.34 -4.72 -2.05
N LEU A 49 25.30 -3.46 -2.47
CA LEU A 49 26.09 -2.97 -3.60
C LEU A 49 27.52 -2.64 -3.15
N THR A 50 28.51 -2.99 -3.97
CA THR A 50 29.92 -2.72 -3.69
C THR A 50 30.58 -1.89 -4.78
N THR A 51 29.89 -1.64 -5.88
CA THR A 51 30.37 -0.84 -7.01
C THR A 51 29.27 0.04 -7.55
N MET A 52 29.61 1.30 -7.83
CA MET A 52 28.71 2.30 -8.39
C MET A 52 29.37 2.96 -9.60
N TYR A 53 28.70 2.94 -10.75
CA TYR A 53 29.16 3.57 -11.98
C TYR A 53 28.09 4.47 -12.57
N GLY A 54 28.51 5.62 -13.09
CA GLY A 54 27.66 6.56 -13.82
C GLY A 54 28.24 7.97 -13.74
N GLY A 55 27.44 9.03 -13.71
CA GLY A 55 27.97 10.39 -13.85
C GLY A 55 27.18 11.44 -13.09
N GLY A 56 27.83 12.56 -12.77
CA GLY A 56 27.22 13.66 -12.06
C GLY A 56 28.19 14.50 -11.23
N THR A 57 27.71 15.65 -10.76
CA THR A 57 28.51 16.64 -10.01
C THR A 57 27.75 17.23 -8.83
N GLY A 58 26.82 16.46 -8.26
CA GLY A 58 25.85 16.94 -7.26
C GLY A 58 24.50 17.26 -7.89
N PRO A 59 23.62 18.00 -7.20
CA PRO A 59 22.21 18.14 -7.58
C PRO A 59 21.98 19.21 -8.67
N ALA A 60 22.90 19.34 -9.62
CA ALA A 60 22.79 20.22 -10.77
C ALA A 60 21.77 19.66 -11.78
N THR A 61 21.06 20.53 -12.50
CA THR A 61 20.03 20.11 -13.48
C THR A 61 20.53 19.04 -14.44
N GLY A 62 21.73 19.22 -15.01
CA GLY A 62 22.34 18.23 -15.91
C GLY A 62 22.59 16.87 -15.26
N THR A 63 22.96 16.82 -13.97
CA THR A 63 23.12 15.56 -13.23
C THR A 63 21.78 14.96 -12.80
N ASN A 64 20.80 15.82 -12.50
CA ASN A 64 19.44 15.37 -12.19
C ASN A 64 18.78 14.70 -13.39
N ALA A 65 19.17 15.07 -14.61
CA ALA A 65 18.67 14.47 -15.84
C ALA A 65 19.58 13.36 -16.39
N THR A 66 20.91 13.48 -16.25
CA THR A 66 21.85 12.65 -17.02
C THR A 66 23.02 12.12 -16.18
N THR A 67 23.45 10.88 -16.43
CA THR A 67 24.66 10.28 -15.86
C THR A 67 25.93 10.81 -16.52
N CYS A 68 26.17 12.12 -16.44
CA CYS A 68 27.30 12.79 -17.07
C CYS A 68 28.11 13.60 -16.04
N THR A 69 29.43 13.35 -15.97
CA THR A 69 30.42 14.23 -15.33
C THR A 69 31.19 14.96 -16.42
N PRO A 70 30.75 16.17 -16.83
CA PRO A 70 31.08 16.67 -18.17
C PRO A 70 32.44 17.34 -18.32
N ALA A 71 33.05 17.89 -17.26
CA ALA A 71 34.32 18.60 -17.35
C ALA A 71 35.49 17.81 -16.73
N PRO A 72 36.72 17.93 -17.27
CA PRO A 72 37.93 17.31 -16.69
C PRO A 72 38.12 17.61 -15.19
N SER A 73 37.93 18.87 -14.79
CA SER A 73 38.03 19.31 -13.39
C SER A 73 36.96 18.67 -12.49
N GLN A 74 35.79 18.36 -13.04
CA GLN A 74 34.70 17.71 -12.32
C GLN A 74 34.96 16.21 -12.18
N VAL A 75 35.54 15.56 -13.19
CA VAL A 75 35.98 14.16 -13.08
C VAL A 75 37.03 14.02 -11.97
N ALA A 76 38.05 14.87 -11.98
CA ALA A 76 39.06 14.91 -10.94
C ALA A 76 38.45 15.12 -9.54
N MET A 77 37.55 16.09 -9.41
CA MET A 77 36.83 16.37 -8.17
C MET A 77 36.01 15.17 -7.69
N MET A 78 35.27 14.49 -8.58
CA MET A 78 34.44 13.35 -8.21
C MET A 78 35.27 12.12 -7.81
N LEU A 79 36.40 11.89 -8.47
CA LEU A 79 37.38 10.87 -8.05
C LEU A 79 37.90 11.17 -6.64
N GLN A 80 38.30 12.41 -6.36
CA GLN A 80 38.76 12.83 -5.04
C GLN A 80 37.66 12.76 -3.98
N ALA A 81 36.44 13.20 -4.31
CA ALA A 81 35.30 13.20 -3.40
C ALA A 81 34.88 11.78 -2.99
N THR A 82 35.03 10.81 -3.91
CA THR A 82 34.64 9.41 -3.66
C THR A 82 35.77 8.56 -3.10
N ASP A 83 37.01 9.07 -3.02
CA ASP A 83 38.20 8.35 -2.55
C ASP A 83 38.10 7.84 -1.10
N THR A 84 37.24 8.46 -0.29
CA THR A 84 37.04 8.10 1.12
C THR A 84 35.86 7.18 1.38
N TYR A 85 35.08 6.82 0.37
CA TYR A 85 33.91 5.94 0.54
C TYR A 85 34.23 4.48 0.21
N PRO A 86 33.70 3.51 0.96
CA PRO A 86 34.05 2.08 0.86
C PRO A 86 33.35 1.33 -0.29
N LEU A 87 33.38 1.88 -1.50
CA LEU A 87 32.90 1.22 -2.72
C LEU A 87 33.91 1.42 -3.85
N ASN A 88 33.74 0.61 -4.88
CA ASN A 88 34.40 0.86 -6.16
C ASN A 88 33.59 1.88 -6.96
N PHE A 89 34.28 2.79 -7.65
CA PHE A 89 33.63 3.87 -8.40
C PHE A 89 34.10 3.89 -9.85
N GLY A 90 33.23 4.24 -10.78
CA GLY A 90 33.62 4.66 -12.12
C GLY A 90 32.73 5.79 -12.61
N PHE A 91 33.32 6.73 -13.36
CA PHE A 91 32.62 7.94 -13.81
C PHE A 91 32.45 7.96 -15.33
N SER A 92 31.25 8.29 -15.81
CA SER A 92 30.99 8.53 -17.22
C SER A 92 31.05 10.02 -17.56
N GLY A 93 31.81 10.35 -18.60
CA GLY A 93 31.79 11.67 -19.23
C GLY A 93 30.56 11.88 -20.09
N LYS A 94 30.37 13.11 -20.58
CA LYS A 94 29.35 13.42 -21.58
C LYS A 94 29.86 13.01 -22.97
N GLY A 95 29.13 12.13 -23.66
CA GLY A 95 29.46 11.68 -25.01
C GLY A 95 28.78 12.48 -26.13
N ASN A 96 27.85 13.37 -25.80
CA ASN A 96 27.05 14.11 -26.79
C ASN A 96 27.86 15.19 -27.50
N THR A 97 28.47 14.85 -28.64
CA THR A 97 29.18 15.76 -29.53
C THR A 97 29.33 15.14 -30.92
N SER A 98 29.38 15.98 -31.95
CA SER A 98 29.78 15.59 -33.31
C SER A 98 31.26 15.89 -33.60
N ASP A 99 31.99 16.43 -32.61
CA ASP A 99 33.44 16.67 -32.63
C ASP A 99 34.11 15.89 -31.48
N PRO A 100 34.97 14.89 -31.76
CA PRO A 100 35.57 14.05 -30.73
C PRO A 100 36.62 14.76 -29.87
N THR A 101 37.04 15.98 -30.21
CA THR A 101 38.12 16.70 -29.53
C THR A 101 37.90 16.80 -28.01
N GLY A 102 36.68 17.16 -27.59
CA GLY A 102 36.33 17.30 -26.17
C GLY A 102 36.21 15.96 -25.42
N LEU A 103 35.93 14.85 -26.11
CA LEU A 103 35.79 13.53 -25.48
C LEU A 103 37.11 13.08 -24.86
N LYS A 104 38.21 13.37 -25.54
CA LYS A 104 39.57 13.02 -25.10
C LYS A 104 39.94 13.67 -23.77
N GLU A 105 39.51 14.91 -23.55
CA GLU A 105 39.82 15.65 -22.33
C GLU A 105 39.23 14.98 -21.09
N VAL A 106 37.95 14.60 -21.17
CA VAL A 106 37.23 13.99 -20.04
C VAL A 106 37.71 12.56 -19.77
N ILE A 107 38.06 11.81 -20.83
CA ILE A 107 38.57 10.45 -20.72
C ILE A 107 39.98 10.43 -20.13
N LYS A 108 40.87 11.34 -20.54
CA LYS A 108 42.20 11.51 -19.92
C LYS A 108 42.14 11.96 -18.47
N ALA A 109 41.11 12.72 -18.10
CA ALA A 109 40.91 13.17 -16.73
C ALA A 109 40.40 12.07 -15.78
N GLY A 110 40.06 10.88 -16.28
CA GLY A 110 39.68 9.75 -15.44
C GLY A 110 38.28 9.17 -15.69
N ALA A 111 37.53 9.66 -16.67
CA ALA A 111 36.27 9.01 -17.01
C ALA A 111 36.53 7.59 -17.57
N ALA A 112 35.76 6.62 -17.11
CA ALA A 112 35.85 5.20 -17.51
C ALA A 112 34.96 4.87 -18.73
N GLY A 113 34.11 5.80 -19.13
CA GLY A 113 33.29 5.68 -20.34
C GLY A 113 32.47 6.94 -20.58
N LEU A 114 31.51 6.87 -21.49
CA LEU A 114 30.67 8.02 -21.87
C LEU A 114 29.19 7.67 -21.82
N LYS A 115 28.37 8.70 -21.55
CA LYS A 115 26.91 8.66 -21.66
C LYS A 115 26.45 9.52 -22.83
N LEU A 116 25.61 8.94 -23.68
CA LEU A 116 24.76 9.64 -24.64
C LEU A 116 23.37 9.82 -24.04
N HIS A 117 22.85 11.05 -24.04
CA HIS A 117 21.53 11.36 -23.51
C HIS A 117 20.71 12.29 -24.41
N GLU A 118 19.41 12.07 -24.54
CA GLU A 118 18.53 12.88 -25.40
C GLU A 118 18.48 14.36 -24.98
N ASP A 119 18.50 14.65 -23.68
CA ASP A 119 18.58 16.00 -23.12
C ASP A 119 19.82 16.81 -23.55
N TRP A 120 20.86 16.12 -24.05
CA TRP A 120 22.03 16.73 -24.66
C TRP A 120 22.11 16.55 -26.19
N GLY A 121 21.07 15.96 -26.80
CA GLY A 121 20.96 15.63 -28.23
C GLY A 121 21.62 14.29 -28.58
N THR A 122 20.84 13.22 -28.70
CA THR A 122 21.34 11.87 -29.09
C THR A 122 21.03 11.58 -30.55
N THR A 123 21.64 12.37 -31.44
CA THR A 123 21.44 12.25 -32.88
C THR A 123 22.34 11.17 -33.50
N PRO A 124 22.04 10.67 -34.71
CA PRO A 124 22.88 9.70 -35.42
C PRO A 124 24.37 10.10 -35.50
N ALA A 125 24.66 11.38 -35.74
CA ALA A 125 26.05 11.89 -35.82
C ALA A 125 26.78 11.80 -34.47
N VAL A 126 26.06 12.09 -33.37
CA VAL A 126 26.57 11.98 -32.01
C VAL A 126 26.84 10.51 -31.65
N ILE A 127 25.91 9.61 -31.98
CA ILE A 127 26.07 8.16 -31.78
C ILE A 127 27.31 7.66 -32.51
N ASP A 128 27.48 8.02 -33.78
CA ASP A 128 28.61 7.60 -34.60
C ASP A 128 29.95 8.12 -34.08
N THR A 129 30.00 9.40 -33.70
CA THR A 129 31.21 10.04 -33.17
C THR A 129 31.65 9.39 -31.87
N ALA A 130 30.73 9.19 -30.92
CA ALA A 130 31.05 8.61 -29.63
C ALA A 130 31.48 7.14 -29.73
N LEU A 131 30.83 6.34 -30.60
CA LEU A 131 31.21 4.94 -30.81
C LEU A 131 32.54 4.80 -31.54
N THR A 132 32.84 5.69 -32.50
CA THR A 132 34.15 5.72 -33.17
C THR A 132 35.25 6.01 -32.15
N PHE A 133 35.04 7.04 -31.31
CA PHE A 133 35.96 7.37 -30.23
C PHE A 133 36.11 6.19 -29.24
N ALA A 134 35.02 5.50 -28.91
CA ALA A 134 35.06 4.36 -28.00
C ALA A 134 35.87 3.18 -28.52
N ASP A 135 35.77 2.87 -29.81
CA ASP A 135 36.53 1.80 -30.47
C ASP A 135 38.04 2.08 -30.43
N GLU A 136 38.45 3.35 -30.53
CA GLU A 136 39.85 3.77 -30.43
C GLU A 136 40.41 3.73 -29.00
N ASN A 137 39.57 3.93 -27.99
CA ASN A 137 39.99 4.14 -26.60
C ASN A 137 39.59 3.00 -25.63
N ASP A 138 38.92 1.95 -26.13
CA ASP A 138 38.43 0.79 -25.37
C ASP A 138 37.57 1.16 -24.14
N ILE A 139 36.59 2.04 -24.34
CA ILE A 139 35.65 2.48 -23.30
C ILE A 139 34.19 2.10 -23.59
N ALA A 140 33.40 1.94 -22.54
CA ALA A 140 31.97 1.68 -22.67
C ALA A 140 31.20 2.95 -23.09
N ILE A 141 30.26 2.78 -24.02
CA ILE A 141 29.25 3.80 -24.34
C ILE A 141 27.91 3.34 -23.79
N THR A 142 27.31 4.21 -22.99
CA THR A 142 25.95 4.05 -22.46
C THR A 142 25.04 5.02 -23.18
N ILE A 143 23.81 4.61 -23.50
CA ILE A 143 22.89 5.42 -24.29
C ILE A 143 21.49 5.45 -23.70
N HIS A 144 20.95 6.66 -23.69
CA HIS A 144 19.54 7.00 -23.59
C HIS A 144 19.17 7.64 -24.93
N THR A 145 18.33 6.97 -25.72
CA THR A 145 18.06 7.32 -27.13
C THR A 145 17.00 8.44 -27.25
N ASP A 146 16.79 8.92 -28.48
CA ASP A 146 15.89 10.04 -28.81
C ASP A 146 14.41 9.64 -28.66
N THR A 147 13.78 9.93 -27.52
CA THR A 147 12.39 9.53 -27.22
C THR A 147 11.41 10.15 -28.21
N ILE A 148 11.62 11.41 -28.56
CA ILE A 148 10.72 12.19 -29.43
C ILE A 148 10.93 11.88 -30.92
N ASN A 149 11.89 11.02 -31.26
CA ASN A 149 12.26 10.66 -32.62
C ASN A 149 12.59 11.89 -33.48
N GLU A 150 13.20 12.94 -32.89
CA GLU A 150 13.47 14.22 -33.56
C GLU A 150 14.42 14.02 -34.75
N SER A 151 15.47 13.22 -34.53
CA SER A 151 16.56 13.02 -35.48
C SER A 151 16.48 11.70 -36.26
N GLY A 152 15.43 10.92 -36.02
CA GLY A 152 15.17 9.61 -36.62
C GLY A 152 14.42 8.69 -35.66
N PHE A 153 13.91 7.57 -36.17
CA PHE A 153 13.31 6.51 -35.37
C PHE A 153 14.37 5.56 -34.81
N VAL A 154 13.96 4.54 -34.05
CA VAL A 154 14.87 3.56 -33.44
C VAL A 154 15.79 2.91 -34.48
N ASP A 155 15.30 2.65 -35.69
CA ASP A 155 16.08 2.04 -36.77
C ASP A 155 17.22 2.94 -37.26
N ASP A 156 17.06 4.26 -37.22
CA ASP A 156 18.10 5.24 -37.57
C ASP A 156 19.22 5.25 -36.50
N SER A 157 18.84 5.20 -35.22
CA SER A 157 19.80 5.05 -34.13
C SER A 157 20.53 3.71 -34.21
N ILE A 158 19.84 2.60 -34.54
CA ILE A 158 20.44 1.28 -34.76
C ILE A 158 21.42 1.33 -35.93
N ALA A 159 21.04 1.99 -37.04
CA ALA A 159 21.92 2.17 -38.19
C ALA A 159 23.18 2.99 -37.81
N ALA A 160 23.04 4.03 -36.98
CA ALA A 160 24.16 4.82 -36.47
C ALA A 160 25.11 4.02 -35.56
N MET A 161 24.61 2.99 -34.86
CA MET A 161 25.46 2.09 -34.08
C MET A 161 26.44 1.31 -34.96
N LYS A 162 26.12 1.04 -36.23
CA LYS A 162 26.95 0.30 -37.20
C LYS A 162 27.45 -1.05 -36.66
N GLY A 163 26.62 -1.73 -35.87
CA GLY A 163 26.97 -3.02 -35.25
C GLY A 163 28.03 -2.95 -34.15
N ARG A 164 28.44 -1.76 -33.69
CA ARG A 164 29.40 -1.59 -32.59
C ARG A 164 28.76 -1.80 -31.24
N THR A 165 29.55 -2.22 -30.26
CA THR A 165 29.08 -2.51 -28.90
C THR A 165 28.55 -1.24 -28.23
N ILE A 166 27.34 -1.33 -27.66
CA ILE A 166 26.74 -0.23 -26.92
C ILE A 166 25.84 -0.77 -25.79
N HIS A 167 25.86 -0.10 -24.65
CA HIS A 167 25.01 -0.42 -23.51
C HIS A 167 23.76 0.48 -23.53
N THR A 168 22.60 -0.09 -23.84
CA THR A 168 21.32 0.62 -23.81
C THR A 168 20.77 0.61 -22.39
N TYR A 169 20.62 1.80 -21.80
CA TYR A 169 19.96 1.95 -20.51
C TYR A 169 18.44 1.85 -20.65
N HIS A 170 17.77 1.48 -19.53
CA HIS A 170 16.30 1.41 -19.37
C HIS A 170 15.59 1.03 -20.67
N THR A 171 16.00 -0.11 -21.22
CA THR A 171 15.72 -0.50 -22.61
C THR A 171 14.22 -0.71 -22.88
N GLU A 172 13.41 -0.90 -21.84
CA GLU A 172 11.96 -0.91 -21.94
C GLU A 172 11.36 0.43 -22.37
N GLY A 173 12.01 1.53 -22.00
CA GLY A 173 11.74 2.87 -22.51
C GLY A 173 10.98 3.81 -21.56
N ALA A 174 10.41 3.37 -20.43
CA ALA A 174 9.82 4.29 -19.45
C ALA A 174 10.87 5.26 -18.89
N GLY A 175 12.07 4.74 -18.63
CA GLY A 175 13.23 5.55 -18.25
C GLY A 175 13.80 6.40 -19.39
N GLY A 176 13.38 6.16 -20.64
CA GLY A 176 13.68 6.97 -21.83
C GLY A 176 14.27 6.24 -23.03
N GLY A 177 13.99 6.78 -24.21
CA GLY A 177 14.34 6.21 -25.50
C GLY A 177 13.17 6.18 -26.48
N HIS A 178 13.49 6.00 -27.77
CA HIS A 178 12.54 6.00 -28.90
C HIS A 178 11.16 5.44 -28.54
N ALA A 179 10.14 6.30 -28.56
CA ALA A 179 8.78 5.91 -28.29
C ALA A 179 8.10 5.40 -29.58
N PRO A 180 7.38 4.26 -29.55
CA PRO A 180 7.19 3.35 -28.41
C PRO A 180 8.16 2.15 -28.38
N ASP A 181 9.10 2.04 -29.31
CA ASP A 181 9.68 0.77 -29.73
C ASP A 181 11.19 0.59 -29.44
N ILE A 182 11.77 1.41 -28.56
CA ILE A 182 13.16 1.24 -28.11
C ILE A 182 13.49 -0.18 -27.61
N ILE A 183 12.54 -0.90 -27.03
CA ILE A 183 12.74 -2.29 -26.55
C ILE A 183 13.20 -3.25 -27.66
N LYS A 184 13.00 -2.92 -28.94
CA LYS A 184 13.53 -3.67 -30.10
C LYS A 184 15.02 -3.95 -30.01
N VAL A 185 15.80 -3.03 -29.43
CA VAL A 185 17.27 -3.18 -29.31
C VAL A 185 17.68 -4.37 -28.43
N CYS A 186 16.78 -4.93 -27.62
CA CYS A 186 17.02 -6.17 -26.87
C CYS A 186 17.36 -7.36 -27.77
N GLY A 187 16.88 -7.36 -29.01
CA GLY A 187 17.13 -8.42 -30.00
C GLY A 187 18.50 -8.33 -30.68
N LEU A 188 19.24 -7.24 -30.52
CA LEU A 188 20.46 -6.99 -31.28
C LEU A 188 21.71 -7.61 -30.65
N PRO A 189 22.62 -8.22 -31.44
CA PRO A 189 23.79 -8.91 -30.93
C PRO A 189 24.86 -7.98 -30.35
N ASN A 190 24.94 -6.73 -30.83
CA ASN A 190 25.91 -5.73 -30.40
C ASN A 190 25.39 -4.86 -29.24
N VAL A 191 24.15 -5.06 -28.80
CA VAL A 191 23.54 -4.28 -27.72
C VAL A 191 23.64 -5.05 -26.41
N LEU A 192 24.03 -4.36 -25.34
CA LEU A 192 24.04 -4.84 -23.97
C LEU A 192 22.89 -4.15 -23.22
N PRO A 193 21.68 -4.74 -23.19
CA PRO A 193 20.51 -4.04 -22.65
C PRO A 193 20.44 -4.15 -21.13
N SER A 194 20.11 -3.05 -20.48
CA SER A 194 19.75 -3.02 -19.07
C SER A 194 18.38 -2.38 -18.82
N SER A 195 17.84 -2.67 -17.65
CA SER A 195 16.61 -2.11 -17.10
C SER A 195 16.94 -1.20 -15.93
N THR A 196 16.16 -0.13 -15.72
CA THR A 196 16.13 0.56 -14.42
C THR A 196 15.07 -0.09 -13.53
N ASN A 197 15.16 0.16 -12.23
CA ASN A 197 14.41 -0.62 -11.26
C ASN A 197 12.97 -0.15 -10.91
N PRO A 198 12.47 1.06 -11.23
CA PRO A 198 11.09 1.42 -10.87
C PRO A 198 10.03 0.60 -11.60
N THR A 199 10.29 0.17 -12.85
CA THR A 199 9.36 -0.68 -13.61
C THR A 199 9.37 -2.14 -13.14
N ARG A 200 10.20 -2.48 -12.13
CA ARG A 200 10.56 -3.86 -11.77
C ARG A 200 9.92 -4.29 -10.45
N PRO A 201 9.20 -5.42 -10.43
CA PRO A 201 8.45 -5.94 -11.55
C PRO A 201 7.25 -5.03 -11.89
N PHE A 202 6.52 -5.35 -12.96
CA PHE A 202 5.24 -4.73 -13.25
C PHE A 202 4.21 -5.06 -12.15
N THR A 203 3.79 -4.03 -11.40
CA THR A 203 2.80 -4.06 -10.32
C THR A 203 1.64 -3.12 -10.62
N THR A 204 0.56 -3.19 -9.84
CA THR A 204 -0.63 -2.33 -10.02
C THR A 204 -0.33 -0.84 -9.91
N ASN A 205 0.61 -0.45 -9.05
CA ASN A 205 0.97 0.95 -8.86
C ASN A 205 2.04 1.45 -9.85
N THR A 206 2.61 0.57 -10.67
CA THR A 206 3.76 0.93 -11.52
C THR A 206 3.40 2.06 -12.49
N MET A 207 2.26 1.98 -13.17
CA MET A 207 1.89 2.99 -14.17
C MET A 207 1.66 4.38 -13.57
N GLU A 208 0.85 4.45 -12.51
CA GLU A 208 0.48 5.72 -11.85
C GLU A 208 1.71 6.42 -11.25
N GLU A 209 2.60 5.67 -10.61
CA GLU A 209 3.83 6.21 -10.02
C GLU A 209 4.74 6.85 -11.08
N HIS A 210 4.81 6.27 -12.28
CA HIS A 210 5.77 6.70 -13.30
C HIS A 210 5.38 7.98 -14.02
N LEU A 211 4.08 8.26 -14.19
CA LEU A 211 3.64 9.46 -14.89
C LEU A 211 4.09 10.72 -14.12
N ASP A 212 3.78 10.81 -12.83
CA ASP A 212 4.19 11.94 -12.00
C ASP A 212 5.71 12.03 -11.84
N MET A 213 6.39 10.88 -11.71
CA MET A 213 7.84 10.83 -11.60
C MET A 213 8.54 11.38 -12.85
N LEU A 214 8.07 10.99 -14.04
CA LEU A 214 8.62 11.44 -15.32
C LEU A 214 8.45 12.96 -15.48
N MET A 215 7.25 13.47 -15.17
CA MET A 215 6.96 14.91 -15.25
C MET A 215 7.94 15.74 -14.41
N VAL A 216 8.27 15.28 -13.19
CA VAL A 216 9.24 15.96 -12.33
C VAL A 216 10.67 15.83 -12.86
N CYS A 217 11.11 14.63 -13.25
CA CYS A 217 12.49 14.39 -13.65
C CYS A 217 12.89 15.15 -14.91
N HIS A 218 11.97 15.29 -15.86
CA HIS A 218 12.21 16.00 -17.13
C HIS A 218 11.78 17.48 -17.10
N HIS A 219 11.43 18.02 -15.93
CA HIS A 219 11.02 19.42 -15.77
C HIS A 219 9.85 19.82 -16.69
N LEU A 220 8.90 18.88 -16.87
CA LEU A 220 7.75 19.04 -17.73
C LEU A 220 6.62 19.80 -17.02
N ASN A 221 5.77 20.48 -17.78
CA ASN A 221 4.66 21.26 -17.29
C ASN A 221 3.34 20.56 -17.58
N LYS A 222 2.59 20.21 -16.52
CA LYS A 222 1.25 19.60 -16.64
C LYS A 222 0.24 20.46 -17.43
N ASN A 223 0.51 21.74 -17.61
CA ASN A 223 -0.32 22.67 -18.38
C ASN A 223 0.04 22.74 -19.87
N ILE A 224 1.09 22.04 -20.32
CA ILE A 224 1.48 21.94 -21.72
C ILE A 224 1.00 20.57 -22.24
N PRO A 225 0.01 20.51 -23.16
CA PRO A 225 -0.51 19.25 -23.67
C PRO A 225 0.56 18.35 -24.28
N GLU A 226 1.54 18.93 -24.96
CA GLU A 226 2.66 18.21 -25.57
C GLU A 226 3.57 17.55 -24.53
N ASP A 227 3.75 18.18 -23.36
CA ASP A 227 4.53 17.62 -22.26
C ASP A 227 3.83 16.42 -21.61
N VAL A 228 2.50 16.50 -21.46
CA VAL A 228 1.69 15.39 -20.95
C VAL A 228 1.66 14.25 -21.98
N ALA A 229 1.44 14.55 -23.26
CA ALA A 229 1.45 13.55 -24.33
C ALA A 229 2.83 12.88 -24.47
N PHE A 230 3.93 13.63 -24.29
CA PHE A 230 5.27 13.08 -24.23
C PHE A 230 5.43 12.09 -23.07
N ALA A 231 4.99 12.47 -21.86
CA ALA A 231 5.04 11.59 -20.69
C ALA A 231 4.20 10.32 -20.87
N GLU A 232 2.97 10.45 -21.38
CA GLU A 232 2.06 9.33 -21.66
C GLU A 232 2.61 8.40 -22.76
N SER A 233 3.25 8.95 -23.79
CA SER A 233 3.88 8.14 -24.86
C SER A 233 4.98 7.22 -24.32
N ARG A 234 5.56 7.59 -23.17
CA ARG A 234 6.72 6.93 -22.57
C ARG A 234 6.35 5.87 -21.54
N ILE A 235 5.24 6.03 -20.84
CA ILE A 235 4.78 5.10 -19.79
C ILE A 235 3.74 4.14 -20.38
N ARG A 236 4.17 2.90 -20.69
CA ARG A 236 3.36 1.92 -21.41
C ARG A 236 3.30 0.59 -20.65
N GLY A 237 2.09 0.13 -20.34
CA GLY A 237 1.90 -1.13 -19.59
C GLY A 237 2.38 -2.34 -20.38
N GLU A 238 2.25 -2.29 -21.70
CA GLU A 238 2.62 -3.34 -22.64
C GLU A 238 4.13 -3.59 -22.65
N THR A 239 4.95 -2.54 -22.79
CA THR A 239 6.42 -2.67 -22.79
C THR A 239 6.95 -3.01 -21.40
N ILE A 240 6.36 -2.46 -20.33
CA ILE A 240 6.70 -2.81 -18.94
C ILE A 240 6.40 -4.30 -18.64
N ALA A 241 5.27 -4.82 -19.13
CA ALA A 241 4.90 -6.23 -19.04
C ALA A 241 5.83 -7.13 -19.88
N ALA A 242 6.18 -6.69 -21.09
CA ALA A 242 7.09 -7.37 -21.98
C ALA A 242 8.52 -7.44 -21.41
N GLU A 243 8.99 -6.39 -20.74
CA GLU A 243 10.28 -6.32 -20.07
C GLU A 243 10.41 -7.40 -18.98
N ALA A 244 9.32 -7.72 -18.28
CA ALA A 244 9.33 -8.82 -17.32
C ALA A 244 9.40 -10.18 -18.04
N SER A 245 8.68 -10.33 -19.16
CA SER A 245 8.55 -11.56 -19.92
C SER A 245 9.75 -11.90 -20.81
N SER A 246 10.47 -10.91 -21.31
CA SER A 246 11.66 -11.08 -22.17
C SER A 246 12.81 -11.77 -21.44
N THR A 247 12.82 -11.73 -20.10
CA THR A 247 13.78 -12.48 -19.26
C THR A 247 13.50 -14.00 -19.19
N ALA A 248 12.33 -14.44 -19.65
CA ALA A 248 11.88 -15.83 -19.64
C ALA A 248 11.88 -16.50 -21.04
N ALA A 249 12.24 -15.77 -22.11
CA ALA A 249 12.21 -16.28 -23.48
C ALA A 249 13.41 -17.20 -23.79
N ARG A 250 13.34 -18.45 -23.29
CA ARG A 250 13.85 -19.62 -24.00
C ARG A 250 12.71 -20.66 -23.96
N ARG A 251 12.11 -20.88 -25.14
CA ARG A 251 11.21 -21.97 -25.56
C ARG A 251 10.43 -22.67 -24.43
N HIS A 252 9.11 -22.49 -24.39
CA HIS A 252 8.15 -23.60 -24.37
C HIS A 252 6.72 -23.06 -24.47
N ALA A 253 6.12 -23.29 -25.64
CA ALA A 253 4.69 -23.49 -25.78
C ALA A 253 4.25 -24.69 -24.91
N VAL A 254 3.06 -24.56 -24.29
CA VAL A 254 2.02 -25.58 -24.02
C VAL A 254 1.31 -25.30 -22.68
N ASP A 255 -0.02 -25.21 -22.79
CA ASP A 255 -1.06 -25.32 -21.76
C ASP A 255 -1.19 -24.27 -20.64
N ALA A 256 -1.78 -23.14 -21.01
CA ALA A 256 -2.56 -22.30 -20.10
C ALA A 256 -3.94 -22.92 -19.77
N THR A 257 -4.00 -24.14 -19.22
CA THR A 257 -5.27 -24.74 -18.75
C THR A 257 -5.13 -25.60 -17.48
N ALA A 258 -4.41 -25.17 -16.45
CA ALA A 258 -4.58 -25.76 -15.11
C ALA A 258 -4.08 -24.84 -13.99
N ARG A 259 -5.00 -24.22 -13.23
CA ARG A 259 -4.70 -23.63 -11.92
C ARG A 259 -4.84 -24.69 -10.82
N PRO A 260 -3.85 -24.88 -9.93
CA PRO A 260 -4.09 -25.52 -8.64
C PRO A 260 -4.73 -24.50 -7.67
N ALA A 261 -5.85 -24.89 -7.09
CA ALA A 261 -6.79 -24.03 -6.37
C ALA A 261 -6.36 -23.60 -4.94
N ALA A 262 -5.08 -23.68 -4.57
CA ALA A 262 -4.66 -23.56 -3.17
C ALA A 262 -4.36 -22.11 -2.70
N ASP A 263 -3.79 -21.26 -3.55
CA ASP A 263 -3.37 -19.90 -3.14
C ASP A 263 -4.42 -18.81 -3.40
N CYS A 264 -5.56 -19.20 -3.97
CA CYS A 264 -6.70 -18.31 -4.21
C CYS A 264 -7.50 -18.04 -2.92
N GLU A 265 -7.26 -18.78 -1.83
CA GLU A 265 -8.17 -18.78 -0.69
C GLU A 265 -8.02 -17.55 0.23
N SER A 266 -6.83 -16.95 0.33
CA SER A 266 -6.58 -15.81 1.22
C SER A 266 -6.97 -14.45 0.63
N ASP A 267 -6.75 -14.20 -0.66
CA ASP A 267 -7.18 -12.94 -1.31
C ASP A 267 -8.69 -12.92 -1.57
N LEU A 268 -9.31 -14.08 -1.81
CA LEU A 268 -10.76 -14.17 -1.87
C LEU A 268 -11.39 -13.91 -0.49
N GLN A 269 -10.71 -14.14 0.65
CA GLN A 269 -11.29 -13.92 1.98
C GLN A 269 -11.53 -12.43 2.30
N LEU A 270 -10.66 -11.52 1.85
CA LEU A 270 -10.85 -10.07 2.06
C LEU A 270 -11.83 -9.43 1.07
N GLN A 271 -11.87 -9.89 -0.19
CA GLN A 271 -12.90 -9.44 -1.15
C GLN A 271 -14.32 -10.00 -0.85
N LYS A 272 -14.45 -11.02 0.00
CA LYS A 272 -15.70 -11.77 0.22
C LYS A 272 -16.77 -11.07 1.08
N LEU A 273 -16.46 -9.99 1.80
CA LEU A 273 -17.40 -9.39 2.78
C LEU A 273 -17.74 -7.90 2.57
N CYS A 274 -17.22 -7.22 1.53
CA CYS A 274 -17.46 -5.78 1.35
C CYS A 274 -18.95 -5.40 1.37
N TYR A 275 -19.80 -6.25 0.77
CA TYR A 275 -21.25 -6.03 0.76
C TYR A 275 -21.89 -6.11 2.16
N VAL A 276 -21.31 -6.89 3.09
CA VAL A 276 -21.80 -7.02 4.48
C VAL A 276 -21.53 -5.75 5.27
N ALA A 277 -20.38 -5.09 5.06
CA ALA A 277 -20.08 -3.80 5.67
C ALA A 277 -21.10 -2.73 5.24
N SER A 278 -21.34 -2.59 3.94
CA SER A 278 -22.34 -1.66 3.40
C SER A 278 -23.77 -2.00 3.83
N ALA A 279 -24.13 -3.28 3.91
CA ALA A 279 -25.44 -3.68 4.41
C ALA A 279 -25.64 -3.30 5.88
N ARG A 280 -24.59 -3.38 6.70
CA ARG A 280 -24.60 -2.90 8.09
C ARG A 280 -24.72 -1.38 8.18
N PHE A 281 -24.10 -0.63 7.27
CA PHE A 281 -24.32 0.82 7.18
C PHE A 281 -25.78 1.17 6.95
N LEU A 282 -26.41 0.57 5.94
CA LEU A 282 -27.83 0.84 5.63
C LEU A 282 -28.74 0.45 6.80
N ALA A 283 -28.43 -0.64 7.49
CA ALA A 283 -29.17 -1.05 8.68
C ALA A 283 -28.99 -0.07 9.85
N SER A 284 -27.78 0.42 10.12
CA SER A 284 -27.54 1.41 11.17
C SER A 284 -28.24 2.73 10.85
N LEU A 285 -28.19 3.16 9.60
CA LEU A 285 -28.90 4.35 9.14
C LEU A 285 -30.41 4.20 9.30
N TRP A 286 -30.97 3.03 8.98
CA TRP A 286 -32.40 2.76 9.17
C TRP A 286 -32.79 2.84 10.65
N ILE A 287 -31.96 2.33 11.56
CA ILE A 287 -32.18 2.40 13.01
C ILE A 287 -32.14 3.85 13.50
N VAL A 288 -31.11 4.60 13.12
CA VAL A 288 -30.93 6.02 13.50
C VAL A 288 -32.10 6.85 12.98
N CYS A 289 -32.56 6.61 11.76
CA CYS A 289 -33.78 7.22 11.22
C CYS A 289 -35.03 6.83 12.03
N GLY A 290 -35.16 5.56 12.40
CA GLY A 290 -36.24 5.07 13.24
C GLY A 290 -36.34 5.82 14.56
N HIS A 291 -35.20 6.00 15.25
CA HIS A 291 -35.12 6.66 16.55
C HIS A 291 -35.26 8.19 16.48
N PHE A 292 -34.57 8.85 15.55
CA PHE A 292 -34.33 10.30 15.66
C PHE A 292 -34.80 11.14 14.47
N ALA A 293 -35.21 10.54 13.34
CA ALA A 293 -35.64 11.34 12.19
C ALA A 293 -36.81 12.28 12.55
N PRO A 294 -36.96 13.44 11.90
CA PRO A 294 -38.08 14.32 12.16
C PRO A 294 -39.40 13.73 11.67
N ARG A 295 -40.52 14.07 12.31
CA ARG A 295 -41.85 13.66 11.84
C ARG A 295 -42.20 14.46 10.59
N LEU A 296 -41.97 13.86 9.42
CA LEU A 296 -42.44 14.40 8.14
C LEU A 296 -43.92 14.05 7.94
N GLU A 297 -44.62 14.77 7.06
CA GLU A 297 -45.98 14.40 6.61
C GLU A 297 -46.01 12.93 6.16
N GLU A 298 -47.20 12.28 6.21
CA GLU A 298 -47.36 10.85 5.89
C GLU A 298 -46.90 10.51 4.45
N THR A 299 -45.61 10.24 4.34
CA THR A 299 -44.92 9.83 3.12
C THR A 299 -44.55 8.36 3.21
N ALA A 300 -44.20 7.74 2.07
CA ALA A 300 -43.71 6.36 2.02
C ALA A 300 -42.49 6.13 2.94
N PHE A 301 -41.68 7.17 3.19
CA PHE A 301 -40.57 7.14 4.14
C PHE A 301 -41.01 6.88 5.59
N THR A 302 -42.19 7.37 5.98
CA THR A 302 -42.78 7.21 7.31
C THR A 302 -43.02 5.73 7.64
N VAL A 303 -43.53 4.97 6.67
CA VAL A 303 -43.81 3.53 6.82
C VAL A 303 -42.51 2.75 7.06
N VAL A 304 -41.47 3.02 6.26
CA VAL A 304 -40.15 2.38 6.41
C VAL A 304 -39.50 2.78 7.73
N ARG A 305 -39.56 4.07 8.09
CA ARG A 305 -39.02 4.58 9.35
C ARG A 305 -39.59 3.86 10.58
N HIS A 306 -40.91 3.65 10.62
CA HIS A 306 -41.56 2.95 11.74
C HIS A 306 -41.09 1.50 11.92
N ARG A 307 -40.41 0.93 10.92
CA ARG A 307 -39.89 -0.43 10.89
C ARG A 307 -38.41 -0.55 11.19
N GLY A 308 -37.80 0.46 11.82
CA GLY A 308 -36.39 0.39 12.25
C GLY A 308 -36.03 -0.85 13.08
N ASN A 309 -36.99 -1.50 13.75
CA ASN A 309 -36.77 -2.75 14.46
C ASN A 309 -36.38 -3.94 13.54
N ALA A 310 -36.81 -3.94 12.27
CA ALA A 310 -36.41 -4.97 11.30
C ALA A 310 -34.89 -4.95 11.04
N ALA A 311 -34.29 -3.75 11.03
CA ALA A 311 -32.85 -3.59 10.91
C ALA A 311 -32.09 -4.10 12.15
N VAL A 312 -32.70 -4.06 13.34
CA VAL A 312 -32.10 -4.62 14.56
C VAL A 312 -31.98 -6.15 14.46
N ASN A 313 -33.03 -6.84 13.97
CA ASN A 313 -32.96 -8.28 13.72
C ASN A 313 -31.91 -8.62 12.65
N PHE A 314 -31.78 -7.79 11.60
CA PHE A 314 -30.70 -7.93 10.62
C PHE A 314 -29.30 -7.78 11.24
N PHE A 315 -29.13 -6.92 12.25
CA PHE A 315 -27.88 -6.81 13.00
C PHE A 315 -27.53 -8.08 13.77
N VAL A 316 -28.52 -8.77 14.32
CA VAL A 316 -28.31 -10.03 15.04
C VAL A 316 -27.90 -11.15 14.08
N LEU A 317 -28.58 -11.27 12.95
CA LEU A 317 -28.22 -12.18 11.85
C LEU A 317 -26.80 -11.92 11.32
N THR A 318 -26.47 -10.66 11.01
CA THR A 318 -25.13 -10.30 10.52
C THR A 318 -24.05 -10.52 11.60
N SER A 319 -24.38 -10.37 12.88
CA SER A 319 -23.46 -10.70 13.98
C SER A 319 -23.13 -12.19 14.00
N GLY A 320 -24.13 -13.06 13.80
CA GLY A 320 -23.94 -14.51 13.65
C GLY A 320 -23.10 -14.84 12.42
N PHE A 321 -23.43 -14.24 11.29
CA PHE A 321 -22.73 -14.41 10.03
C PHE A 321 -21.24 -14.04 10.14
N VAL A 322 -20.93 -12.83 10.63
CA VAL A 322 -19.54 -12.35 10.79
C VAL A 322 -18.78 -13.15 11.83
N THR A 323 -19.44 -13.57 12.93
CA THR A 323 -18.80 -14.40 13.95
C THR A 323 -18.42 -15.76 13.35
N HIS A 324 -19.32 -16.41 12.63
CA HIS A 324 -19.04 -17.69 11.99
C HIS A 324 -17.98 -17.57 10.91
N TRP A 325 -18.08 -16.54 10.08
CA TRP A 325 -17.12 -16.27 9.02
C TRP A 325 -15.69 -16.10 9.55
N ALA A 326 -15.52 -15.38 10.66
CA ALA A 326 -14.21 -15.05 11.22
C ALA A 326 -13.59 -16.15 12.11
N TYR A 327 -14.41 -17.03 12.71
CA TYR A 327 -13.94 -17.93 13.76
C TYR A 327 -14.20 -19.43 13.51
N ALA A 328 -15.04 -19.83 12.56
CA ALA A 328 -15.39 -21.23 12.36
C ALA A 328 -14.17 -22.16 12.21
N ASP A 329 -13.20 -21.80 11.38
CA ASP A 329 -12.00 -22.64 11.13
C ASP A 329 -11.09 -22.76 12.36
N ARG A 330 -11.14 -21.78 13.27
CA ARG A 330 -10.25 -21.65 14.44
C ARG A 330 -10.82 -22.28 15.71
N LEU A 331 -12.09 -22.69 15.70
CA LEU A 331 -12.79 -23.20 16.88
C LEU A 331 -13.28 -24.63 16.70
N THR A 332 -12.87 -25.30 15.61
CA THR A 332 -13.21 -26.70 15.33
C THR A 332 -12.70 -27.66 16.41
N SER A 333 -11.55 -27.37 17.02
CA SER A 333 -10.88 -28.25 17.99
C SER A 333 -11.39 -28.11 19.43
N CYS A 334 -12.20 -27.08 19.74
CA CYS A 334 -12.60 -26.69 21.10
C CYS A 334 -11.45 -26.64 22.13
N ASP A 335 -10.22 -26.35 21.70
CA ASP A 335 -9.09 -26.14 22.60
C ASP A 335 -9.37 -25.00 23.61
N ALA A 336 -9.00 -25.22 24.87
CA ALA A 336 -9.26 -24.26 25.96
C ALA A 336 -8.54 -22.91 25.72
N GLY A 337 -7.37 -22.94 25.07
CA GLY A 337 -6.63 -21.73 24.69
C GLY A 337 -7.30 -20.97 23.55
N GLU A 338 -7.82 -21.68 22.54
CA GLU A 338 -8.57 -21.09 21.43
C GLU A 338 -9.91 -20.49 21.88
N LEU A 339 -10.64 -21.18 22.76
CA LEU A 339 -11.87 -20.69 23.38
C LEU A 339 -11.61 -19.43 24.22
N ARG A 340 -10.56 -19.43 25.05
CA ARG A 340 -10.16 -18.25 25.81
C ARG A 340 -9.83 -17.07 24.89
N ARG A 341 -9.08 -17.28 23.82
CA ARG A 341 -8.75 -16.24 22.83
C ARG A 341 -10.00 -15.72 22.12
N PHE A 342 -10.94 -16.59 21.77
CA PHE A 342 -12.21 -16.19 21.16
C PHE A 342 -13.02 -15.29 22.10
N PHE A 343 -13.29 -15.74 23.33
CA PHE A 343 -14.11 -14.97 24.27
C PHE A 343 -13.49 -13.61 24.59
N VAL A 344 -12.19 -13.55 24.86
CA VAL A 344 -11.56 -12.26 25.18
C VAL A 344 -11.49 -11.33 23.96
N ARG A 345 -11.18 -11.84 22.75
CA ARG A 345 -11.12 -10.99 21.55
C ARG A 345 -12.50 -10.53 21.08
N ARG A 346 -13.52 -11.39 21.20
CA ARG A 346 -14.88 -11.09 20.75
C ARG A 346 -15.64 -10.26 21.78
N MET A 347 -15.70 -10.71 23.03
CA MET A 347 -16.44 -10.02 24.09
C MET A 347 -15.69 -8.79 24.59
N GLY A 348 -14.36 -8.85 24.71
CA GLY A 348 -13.57 -7.72 25.22
C GLY A 348 -13.65 -6.48 24.34
N ARG A 349 -13.72 -6.64 23.01
CA ARG A 349 -13.99 -5.53 22.09
C ARG A 349 -15.38 -4.92 22.33
N VAL A 350 -16.41 -5.76 22.22
CA VAL A 350 -17.80 -5.30 22.20
C VAL A 350 -18.26 -4.75 23.55
N VAL A 351 -18.02 -5.49 24.63
CA VAL A 351 -18.48 -5.12 25.99
C VAL A 351 -17.86 -3.79 26.42
N LEU A 352 -16.59 -3.57 26.09
CA LEU A 352 -15.86 -2.40 26.53
C LEU A 352 -16.29 -1.15 25.75
N THR A 353 -16.53 -1.26 24.44
CA THR A 353 -17.16 -0.19 23.66
C THR A 353 -18.54 0.18 24.21
N THR A 354 -19.35 -0.82 24.59
CA THR A 354 -20.65 -0.57 25.23
C THR A 354 -20.52 0.13 26.57
N TRP A 355 -19.59 -0.26 27.44
CA TRP A 355 -19.35 0.43 28.70
C TRP A 355 -18.92 1.89 28.50
N VAL A 356 -18.11 2.18 27.48
CA VAL A 356 -17.75 3.56 27.14
C VAL A 356 -18.99 4.35 26.70
N ALA A 357 -19.84 3.80 25.83
CA ALA A 357 -21.08 4.43 25.41
C ALA A 357 -22.03 4.68 26.60
N MET A 358 -22.09 3.75 27.56
CA MET A 358 -22.88 3.90 28.79
C MET A 358 -22.34 4.99 29.72
N LEU A 359 -21.03 5.03 29.93
CA LEU A 359 -20.39 6.07 30.76
C LEU A 359 -20.61 7.45 30.14
N LEU A 360 -20.52 7.56 28.81
CA LEU A 360 -20.85 8.78 28.09
C LEU A 360 -22.31 9.16 28.31
N GLY A 361 -23.25 8.22 28.12
CA GLY A 361 -24.68 8.47 28.38
C GLY A 361 -24.96 8.91 29.82
N LEU A 362 -24.35 8.27 30.82
CA LEU A 362 -24.48 8.63 32.23
C LEU A 362 -23.93 10.04 32.50
N SER A 363 -22.80 10.41 31.90
CA SER A 363 -22.23 11.76 32.07
C SER A 363 -23.15 12.86 31.52
N VAL A 364 -23.79 12.61 30.38
CA VAL A 364 -24.74 13.54 29.76
C VAL A 364 -25.99 13.68 30.62
N LEU A 365 -26.50 12.55 31.11
CA LEU A 365 -27.65 12.51 31.99
C LEU A 365 -27.40 13.30 33.29
N LEU A 366 -26.22 13.15 33.90
CA LEU A 366 -25.83 13.90 35.11
C LEU A 366 -25.72 15.41 34.87
N VAL A 367 -25.39 15.84 33.64
CA VAL A 367 -25.35 17.26 33.27
C VAL A 367 -26.76 17.83 33.05
N GLN A 368 -27.69 17.01 32.51
CA GLN A 368 -29.06 17.42 32.22
C GLN A 368 -29.98 17.36 33.45
N LEU A 369 -29.79 16.36 34.32
CA LEU A 369 -30.52 16.22 35.57
C LEU A 369 -29.99 17.24 36.57
N ARG A 370 -30.77 18.29 36.87
CA ARG A 370 -30.46 19.31 37.87
C ARG A 370 -30.48 18.77 39.33
N GLY A 371 -29.85 17.63 39.59
CA GLY A 371 -29.64 17.08 40.94
C GLY A 371 -30.33 15.74 41.28
N ASP A 372 -31.17 15.18 40.40
CA ASP A 372 -31.75 13.84 40.63
C ASP A 372 -30.80 12.75 40.14
N MET A 373 -30.26 11.95 41.06
CA MET A 373 -29.35 10.84 40.71
C MET A 373 -30.15 9.61 40.26
N PRO A 374 -29.77 8.94 39.15
CA PRO A 374 -30.38 7.67 38.75
C PRO A 374 -30.14 6.57 39.79
N ASP A 375 -31.08 5.62 39.93
CA ASP A 375 -30.95 4.49 40.86
C ASP A 375 -29.64 3.72 40.60
N LEU A 376 -28.72 3.74 41.56
CA LEU A 376 -27.43 3.08 41.46
C LEU A 376 -27.59 1.57 41.23
N GLY A 377 -28.63 0.96 41.79
CA GLY A 377 -28.94 -0.45 41.55
C GLY A 377 -29.26 -0.72 40.08
N HIS A 378 -30.04 0.15 39.45
CA HIS A 378 -30.37 0.06 38.03
C HIS A 378 -29.15 0.30 37.14
N VAL A 379 -28.33 1.31 37.42
CA VAL A 379 -27.08 1.57 36.69
C VAL A 379 -26.16 0.34 36.73
N LEU A 380 -25.95 -0.26 37.92
CA LEU A 380 -25.13 -1.46 38.05
C LEU A 380 -25.70 -2.66 37.28
N ARG A 381 -27.03 -2.84 37.24
CA ARG A 381 -27.67 -3.90 36.45
C ARG A 381 -27.40 -3.74 34.95
N CYS A 382 -27.46 -2.50 34.43
CA CYS A 382 -27.13 -2.21 33.03
C CYS A 382 -25.66 -2.53 32.73
N PHE A 383 -24.72 -2.13 33.61
CA PHE A 383 -23.28 -2.39 33.39
C PHE A 383 -22.92 -3.88 33.43
N LEU A 384 -23.66 -4.68 34.19
CA LEU A 384 -23.48 -6.12 34.28
C LEU A 384 -24.29 -6.91 33.23
N PHE A 385 -25.07 -6.22 32.39
CA PHE A 385 -26.02 -6.86 31.46
C PHE A 385 -27.03 -7.80 32.17
N LEU A 386 -27.30 -7.54 33.46
CA LEU A 386 -28.13 -8.37 34.36
C LEU A 386 -29.58 -7.88 34.44
N GLU A 387 -30.03 -7.13 33.45
CA GLU A 387 -31.32 -6.47 33.53
C GLU A 387 -32.46 -7.46 33.75
N THR A 388 -33.32 -7.13 34.70
CA THR A 388 -34.65 -7.72 34.74
C THR A 388 -35.34 -7.27 33.47
N TRP A 389 -35.87 -8.22 32.73
CA TRP A 389 -36.87 -8.13 31.68
C TRP A 389 -38.15 -7.36 32.11
N ARG A 390 -38.04 -6.26 32.85
CA ARG A 390 -39.13 -5.53 33.48
C ARG A 390 -38.92 -4.03 33.24
N ASP A 391 -40.04 -3.31 33.29
CA ASP A 391 -40.33 -2.08 32.56
C ASP A 391 -39.17 -1.09 32.34
N PRO A 392 -39.09 -0.51 31.13
CA PRO A 392 -38.08 0.48 30.78
C PRO A 392 -38.19 1.68 31.73
N ILE A 393 -37.09 1.99 32.43
CA ILE A 393 -36.96 3.26 33.13
C ILE A 393 -36.45 4.27 32.09
N ASP A 394 -37.25 5.30 31.80
CA ASP A 394 -37.07 6.27 30.70
C ASP A 394 -35.78 7.13 30.77
N TRP A 395 -34.93 6.95 31.79
CA TRP A 395 -33.85 7.90 32.14
C TRP A 395 -32.48 7.22 32.36
N CYS A 396 -32.21 6.05 31.77
CA CYS A 396 -30.98 5.27 31.99
C CYS A 396 -30.19 5.06 30.68
N PRO A 397 -28.85 4.86 30.70
CA PRO A 397 -28.04 4.35 29.56
C PRO A 397 -28.42 2.93 29.06
N ASN A 398 -29.69 2.59 29.16
CA ASN A 398 -30.32 1.30 28.89
C ASN A 398 -30.48 1.03 27.38
N GLY A 399 -30.72 2.07 26.58
CA GLY A 399 -30.85 1.91 25.11
C GLY A 399 -29.61 1.29 24.46
N GLN A 400 -28.44 1.50 25.05
CA GLN A 400 -27.14 1.02 24.57
C GLN A 400 -26.87 -0.44 24.98
N THR A 401 -27.48 -0.94 26.06
CA THR A 401 -27.19 -2.28 26.62
C THR A 401 -28.05 -3.37 26.01
N TRP A 402 -29.24 -3.06 25.48
CA TRP A 402 -30.20 -4.05 24.96
C TRP A 402 -29.61 -5.01 23.93
N THR A 403 -28.91 -4.47 22.93
CA THR A 403 -28.35 -5.30 21.85
C THR A 403 -27.22 -6.18 22.32
N VAL A 404 -26.39 -5.70 23.24
CA VAL A 404 -25.29 -6.50 23.78
C VAL A 404 -25.81 -7.54 24.76
N ALA A 405 -26.79 -7.20 25.61
CA ALA A 405 -27.46 -8.16 26.47
C ALA A 405 -28.15 -9.28 25.67
N ALA A 406 -28.71 -8.97 24.50
CA ALA A 406 -29.30 -9.96 23.59
C ALA A 406 -28.26 -10.82 22.85
N LEU A 407 -27.10 -10.27 22.49
CA LEU A 407 -26.05 -10.96 21.73
C LEU A 407 -25.04 -11.73 22.59
N LEU A 408 -24.85 -11.33 23.85
CA LEU A 408 -23.88 -11.93 24.76
C LEU A 408 -24.11 -13.44 24.95
N PRO A 409 -25.35 -13.92 25.20
CA PRO A 409 -25.62 -15.35 25.27
C PRO A 409 -25.27 -16.07 23.96
N SER A 410 -25.53 -15.44 22.81
CA SER A 410 -25.24 -16.02 21.50
C SER A 410 -23.74 -16.19 21.25
N TRP A 411 -22.90 -15.24 21.68
CA TRP A 411 -21.44 -15.42 21.62
C TRP A 411 -20.94 -16.47 22.60
N LEU A 412 -21.51 -16.55 23.81
CA LEU A 412 -21.17 -17.59 24.79
C LEU A 412 -21.48 -19.00 24.26
N LEU A 413 -22.61 -19.16 23.57
CA LEU A 413 -23.07 -20.42 23.02
C LEU A 413 -22.52 -20.73 21.62
N TYR A 414 -21.88 -19.77 20.94
CA TYR A 414 -21.39 -19.94 19.58
C TYR A 414 -20.52 -21.21 19.37
N PRO A 415 -19.59 -21.59 20.27
CA PRO A 415 -18.84 -22.83 20.10
C PRO A 415 -19.73 -24.08 20.00
N MET A 416 -20.84 -24.12 20.74
CA MET A 416 -21.83 -25.21 20.64
C MET A 416 -22.61 -25.11 19.32
N THR A 417 -23.03 -23.91 18.92
CA THR A 417 -23.69 -23.65 17.64
C THR A 417 -22.82 -24.11 16.46
N LEU A 418 -21.51 -23.85 16.51
CA LEU A 418 -20.55 -24.30 15.51
C LEU A 418 -20.53 -25.83 15.40
N GLN A 419 -20.47 -26.55 16.53
CA GLN A 419 -20.49 -28.01 16.52
C GLN A 419 -21.78 -28.57 15.92
N VAL A 420 -22.94 -27.96 16.23
CA VAL A 420 -24.22 -28.35 15.60
C VAL A 420 -24.21 -28.12 14.10
N ILE A 421 -23.69 -26.98 13.63
CA ILE A 421 -23.57 -26.67 12.19
C ILE A 421 -22.68 -27.70 11.49
N LEU A 422 -21.53 -28.07 12.09
CA LEU A 422 -20.61 -29.05 11.54
C LEU A 422 -21.29 -30.43 11.39
N VAL A 423 -22.01 -30.90 12.42
CA VAL A 423 -22.77 -32.16 12.37
C VAL A 423 -23.86 -32.14 11.30
N LEU A 424 -24.63 -31.04 11.21
CA LEU A 424 -25.68 -30.89 10.19
C LEU A 424 -25.07 -30.87 8.78
N ARG A 425 -23.93 -30.22 8.60
CA ARG A 425 -23.20 -30.17 7.33
C ARG A 425 -22.70 -31.56 6.91
N GLU A 426 -22.14 -32.34 7.83
CA GLU A 426 -21.70 -33.72 7.58
C GLU A 426 -22.88 -34.64 7.20
N THR A 427 -24.06 -34.40 7.77
CA THR A 427 -25.29 -35.15 7.46
C THR A 427 -25.84 -34.80 6.07
N GLY A 428 -25.57 -33.59 5.56
CA GLY A 428 -25.88 -33.16 4.20
C GLY A 428 -26.79 -31.92 4.10
N ARG A 429 -26.92 -31.37 2.89
CA ARG A 429 -27.62 -30.08 2.66
C ARG A 429 -29.06 -30.06 3.17
N ALA A 430 -29.80 -31.16 3.04
CA ALA A 430 -31.18 -31.25 3.54
C ALA A 430 -31.25 -31.08 5.07
N ALA A 431 -30.28 -31.61 5.81
CA ALA A 431 -30.19 -31.45 7.26
C ALA A 431 -29.84 -30.01 7.65
N LEU A 432 -28.96 -29.35 6.89
CA LEU A 432 -28.62 -27.93 7.10
C LEU A 432 -29.83 -27.01 6.86
N PHE A 433 -30.63 -27.27 5.80
CA PHE A 433 -31.88 -26.53 5.55
C PHE A 433 -32.95 -26.82 6.60
N LEU A 434 -33.08 -28.07 7.05
CA LEU A 434 -33.98 -28.42 8.15
C LEU A 434 -33.57 -27.74 9.46
N GLY A 435 -32.26 -27.67 9.75
CA GLY A 435 -31.72 -26.93 10.87
C GLY A 435 -32.03 -25.44 10.79
N ALA A 436 -31.84 -24.82 9.64
CA ALA A 436 -32.24 -23.42 9.39
C ALA A 436 -33.75 -23.21 9.61
N PHE A 437 -34.59 -24.13 9.13
CA PHE A 437 -36.04 -24.08 9.34
C PHE A 437 -36.41 -24.17 10.82
N ILE A 438 -35.78 -25.08 11.57
CA ILE A 438 -35.99 -25.21 13.03
C ILE A 438 -35.59 -23.91 13.73
N LEU A 439 -34.49 -23.27 13.34
CA LEU A 439 -34.08 -21.97 13.90
C LEU A 439 -35.12 -20.87 13.63
N VAL A 440 -35.72 -20.83 12.44
CA VAL A 440 -36.83 -19.89 12.14
C VAL A 440 -38.04 -20.16 13.04
N VAL A 441 -38.40 -21.42 13.25
CA VAL A 441 -39.49 -21.80 14.16
C VAL A 441 -39.15 -21.44 15.61
N LEU A 442 -37.90 -21.59 16.05
CA LEU A 442 -37.48 -21.19 17.39
C LEU A 442 -37.46 -19.67 17.57
N SER A 443 -37.12 -18.92 16.51
CA SER A 443 -37.13 -17.47 16.49
C SER A 443 -38.55 -16.90 16.62
N VAL A 444 -39.48 -17.36 15.78
CA VAL A 444 -40.83 -16.79 15.65
C VAL A 444 -41.88 -17.54 16.49
N GLY A 445 -41.72 -18.85 16.68
CA GLY A 445 -42.76 -19.75 17.20
C GLY A 445 -43.27 -19.42 18.60
N PRO A 446 -42.41 -19.16 19.59
CA PRO A 446 -42.89 -18.79 20.92
C PRO A 446 -43.62 -17.44 20.92
N LEU A 447 -43.21 -16.52 20.03
CA LEU A 447 -43.92 -15.26 19.83
C LEU A 447 -45.29 -15.48 19.18
N ALA A 448 -45.38 -16.41 18.23
CA ALA A 448 -46.64 -16.81 17.61
C ALA A 448 -47.60 -17.44 18.64
N VAL A 449 -47.09 -18.23 19.60
CA VAL A 449 -47.90 -18.79 20.70
C VAL A 449 -48.48 -17.68 21.58
N VAL A 450 -47.66 -16.70 21.98
CA VAL A 450 -48.13 -15.54 22.78
C VAL A 450 -49.12 -14.70 21.98
N PHE A 451 -48.85 -14.45 20.70
CA PHE A 451 -49.72 -13.71 19.80
C PHE A 451 -51.10 -14.37 19.66
N CYS A 452 -51.14 -15.68 19.41
CA CYS A 452 -52.39 -16.45 19.34
C CYS A 452 -53.14 -16.44 20.69
N HIS A 453 -52.42 -16.58 21.80
CA HIS A 453 -53.03 -16.53 23.14
C HIS A 453 -53.62 -15.16 23.48
N GLN A 454 -53.01 -14.07 22.99
CA GLN A 454 -53.44 -12.68 23.21
C GLN A 454 -54.44 -12.18 22.16
N GLY A 455 -55.05 -13.06 21.37
CA GLY A 455 -56.06 -12.68 20.39
C GLY A 455 -55.50 -11.96 19.16
N PHE A 456 -54.31 -12.36 18.69
CA PHE A 456 -53.60 -11.76 17.55
C PHE A 456 -53.18 -10.31 17.78
N TRP A 457 -52.75 -10.00 19.01
CA TRP A 457 -52.23 -8.68 19.37
C TRP A 457 -51.12 -8.80 20.43
N LEU A 458 -49.97 -8.15 20.22
CA LEU A 458 -48.93 -8.00 21.23
C LEU A 458 -48.96 -6.58 21.82
N THR A 459 -48.80 -6.49 23.14
CA THR A 459 -48.58 -5.19 23.80
C THR A 459 -47.16 -4.69 23.53
N ASN A 460 -46.90 -3.39 23.71
CA ASN A 460 -45.56 -2.82 23.57
C ASN A 460 -44.54 -3.53 24.47
N THR A 461 -44.92 -3.83 25.71
CA THR A 461 -44.10 -4.60 26.64
C THR A 461 -43.76 -5.97 26.04
N GLN A 462 -44.74 -6.72 25.56
CA GLN A 462 -44.49 -8.03 24.91
C GLN A 462 -43.66 -7.90 23.63
N GLY A 463 -43.85 -6.83 22.87
CA GLY A 463 -43.03 -6.48 21.72
C GLY A 463 -41.58 -6.23 22.11
N ILE A 464 -41.31 -5.42 23.13
CA ILE A 464 -39.96 -5.20 23.68
C ILE A 464 -39.33 -6.54 24.07
N TRP A 465 -40.06 -7.38 24.82
CA TRP A 465 -39.61 -8.71 25.19
C TRP A 465 -39.17 -9.53 23.98
N SER A 466 -39.93 -9.53 22.88
CA SER A 466 -39.55 -10.25 21.64
C SER A 466 -38.18 -9.87 21.06
N TYR A 467 -37.72 -8.65 21.34
CA TYR A 467 -36.45 -8.12 20.82
C TYR A 467 -35.29 -8.41 21.75
N ILE A 468 -35.52 -8.37 23.06
CA ILE A 468 -34.47 -8.70 24.03
C ILE A 468 -34.37 -10.21 24.27
N TRP A 469 -35.42 -11.00 23.99
CA TRP A 469 -35.55 -12.38 24.48
C TRP A 469 -34.49 -13.33 23.91
N PRO A 470 -33.69 -14.03 24.75
CA PRO A 470 -32.51 -14.71 24.28
C PRO A 470 -32.84 -15.89 23.35
N PRO A 471 -33.87 -16.73 23.59
CA PRO A 471 -34.25 -17.79 22.67
C PRO A 471 -34.47 -17.33 21.22
N SER A 472 -35.17 -16.21 20.98
CA SER A 472 -35.38 -15.71 19.62
C SER A 472 -34.08 -15.16 19.01
N GLN A 473 -33.32 -14.37 19.77
CA GLN A 473 -32.10 -13.74 19.27
C GLN A 473 -30.93 -14.73 19.11
N ILE A 474 -30.86 -15.77 19.92
CA ILE A 474 -29.93 -16.90 19.75
C ILE A 474 -30.26 -17.65 18.47
N ALA A 475 -31.55 -17.87 18.18
CA ALA A 475 -31.98 -18.54 16.97
C ALA A 475 -31.65 -17.72 15.70
N ASP A 476 -31.92 -16.41 15.72
CA ASP A 476 -31.55 -15.51 14.61
C ASP A 476 -30.03 -15.42 14.41
N PHE A 477 -29.26 -15.33 15.50
CA PHE A 477 -27.81 -15.36 15.44
C PHE A 477 -27.30 -16.68 14.83
N ALA A 478 -27.83 -17.82 15.28
CA ALA A 478 -27.47 -19.12 14.74
C ALA A 478 -27.88 -19.27 13.26
N LEU A 479 -29.02 -18.70 12.87
CA LEU A 479 -29.47 -18.66 11.46
C LEU A 479 -28.48 -17.86 10.59
N GLY A 480 -27.94 -16.77 11.12
CA GLY A 480 -26.86 -16.01 10.48
C GLY A 480 -25.56 -16.81 10.34
N ALA A 481 -25.20 -17.60 11.35
CA ALA A 481 -24.05 -18.50 11.29
C ALA A 481 -24.23 -19.62 10.24
N VAL A 482 -25.44 -20.20 10.15
CA VAL A 482 -25.80 -21.15 9.09
C VAL A 482 -25.72 -20.50 7.71
N ALA A 483 -26.21 -19.27 7.55
CA ALA A 483 -26.10 -18.52 6.30
C ALA A 483 -24.65 -18.27 5.89
N ALA A 484 -23.76 -17.99 6.85
CA ALA A 484 -22.32 -17.88 6.59
C ALA A 484 -21.71 -19.21 6.15
N ASP A 485 -22.10 -20.33 6.77
CA ASP A 485 -21.65 -21.67 6.37
C ASP A 485 -22.06 -22.00 4.92
N ILE A 486 -23.32 -21.70 4.57
CA ILE A 486 -23.84 -21.86 3.20
C ILE A 486 -23.07 -20.96 2.21
N ALA A 487 -22.84 -19.69 2.57
CA ALA A 487 -22.08 -18.73 1.76
C ALA A 487 -20.63 -19.20 1.51
N ARG A 488 -19.98 -19.78 2.52
CA ARG A 488 -18.63 -20.37 2.40
C ARG A 488 -18.59 -21.55 1.43
N GLY A 489 -19.71 -22.20 1.18
CA GLY A 489 -19.86 -23.30 0.21
C GLY A 489 -19.88 -22.89 -1.27
N GLY A 490 -19.75 -21.60 -1.60
CA GLY A 490 -19.44 -21.13 -2.96
C GLY A 490 -20.57 -21.19 -4.01
N ASN A 491 -21.83 -21.39 -3.60
CA ASN A 491 -22.98 -21.51 -4.51
C ASN A 491 -23.93 -20.28 -4.43
N GLY A 492 -23.38 -19.07 -4.41
CA GLY A 492 -24.17 -17.83 -4.38
C GLY A 492 -25.04 -17.65 -5.63
N SER A 493 -26.19 -16.99 -5.48
CA SER A 493 -27.12 -16.68 -6.58
C SER A 493 -27.49 -15.21 -6.51
N GLY A 494 -26.94 -14.41 -7.43
CA GLY A 494 -27.21 -12.96 -7.47
C GLY A 494 -28.70 -12.64 -7.66
N LYS A 495 -29.43 -13.45 -8.44
CA LYS A 495 -30.89 -13.29 -8.62
C LYS A 495 -31.66 -13.55 -7.33
N LEU A 496 -31.22 -14.51 -6.52
CA LEU A 496 -31.82 -14.79 -5.22
C LEU A 496 -31.53 -13.63 -4.25
N ALA A 497 -30.30 -13.11 -4.23
CA ALA A 497 -29.94 -11.96 -3.39
C ALA A 497 -30.77 -10.71 -3.72
N ASP A 498 -30.91 -10.38 -5.00
CA ASP A 498 -31.75 -9.27 -5.47
C ASP A 498 -33.23 -9.50 -5.12
N GLY A 499 -33.73 -10.72 -5.35
CA GLY A 499 -35.11 -11.10 -5.04
C GLY A 499 -35.44 -11.02 -3.54
N CYS A 500 -34.53 -11.46 -2.67
CA CYS A 500 -34.69 -11.35 -1.22
C CYS A 500 -34.79 -9.89 -0.77
N MET A 501 -33.90 -9.01 -1.24
CA MET A 501 -33.92 -7.60 -0.85
C MET A 501 -35.11 -6.84 -1.45
N LEU A 502 -35.54 -7.19 -2.66
CA LEU A 502 -36.77 -6.67 -3.25
C LEU A 502 -38.01 -7.09 -2.45
N LEU A 503 -38.09 -8.35 -2.02
CA LEU A 503 -39.17 -8.84 -1.15
C LEU A 503 -39.16 -8.16 0.21
N VAL A 504 -37.99 -7.95 0.83
CA VAL A 504 -37.88 -7.18 2.08
C VAL A 504 -38.44 -5.77 1.88
N GLY A 505 -38.06 -5.09 0.79
CA GLY A 505 -38.58 -3.76 0.45
C GLY A 505 -40.10 -3.76 0.25
N LEU A 506 -40.64 -4.68 -0.56
CA LEU A 506 -42.08 -4.82 -0.78
C LEU A 506 -42.85 -5.11 0.50
N CYS A 507 -42.37 -6.03 1.34
CA CYS A 507 -42.94 -6.30 2.65
C CYS A 507 -42.93 -5.04 3.52
N CYS A 508 -41.84 -4.26 3.49
CA CYS A 508 -41.71 -3.01 4.23
C CYS A 508 -42.72 -1.93 3.82
N PHE A 509 -43.22 -1.92 2.57
CA PHE A 509 -44.19 -0.94 2.09
C PHE A 509 -45.65 -1.45 2.07
N LEU A 510 -45.87 -2.72 1.73
CA LEU A 510 -47.22 -3.24 1.43
C LEU A 510 -47.95 -3.79 2.65
N VAL A 511 -47.22 -4.29 3.65
CA VAL A 511 -47.87 -4.75 4.88
C VAL A 511 -48.19 -3.49 5.71
N PRO A 512 -49.42 -3.30 6.23
CA PRO A 512 -49.80 -2.10 6.99
C PRO A 512 -48.89 -1.83 8.20
N SER A 513 -48.79 -0.65 8.78
CA SER A 513 -48.07 -0.49 10.06
C SER A 513 -49.05 -0.53 11.22
N SER A 514 -48.76 -1.28 12.28
CA SER A 514 -49.58 -1.30 13.51
C SER A 514 -49.06 -0.39 14.63
N GLY A 515 -48.03 0.43 14.34
CA GLY A 515 -47.35 1.28 15.32
C GLY A 515 -46.07 0.62 15.84
N ALA A 516 -45.09 1.43 16.27
CA ALA A 516 -43.76 0.91 16.63
C ALA A 516 -43.84 -0.04 17.84
N ARG A 517 -43.48 -1.33 17.63
CA ARG A 517 -43.36 -2.39 18.65
C ARG A 517 -44.68 -2.95 19.23
N GLU A 518 -45.81 -2.64 18.63
CA GLU A 518 -47.13 -3.13 19.07
C GLU A 518 -47.81 -3.98 17.98
N GLY A 519 -48.90 -4.67 18.35
CA GLY A 519 -49.70 -5.44 17.42
C GLY A 519 -48.93 -6.63 16.86
N TRP A 520 -48.67 -6.62 15.55
CA TRP A 520 -47.99 -7.71 14.85
C TRP A 520 -46.58 -7.32 14.34
N GLU A 521 -46.13 -6.07 14.56
CA GLU A 521 -44.77 -5.64 14.16
C GLU A 521 -43.63 -6.53 14.69
N PRO A 522 -43.70 -7.06 15.94
CA PRO A 522 -42.70 -8.02 16.43
C PRO A 522 -42.60 -9.29 15.57
N PHE A 523 -43.74 -9.81 15.11
CA PHE A 523 -43.79 -10.98 14.23
C PHE A 523 -43.22 -10.64 12.85
N PHE A 524 -43.54 -9.45 12.33
CA PHE A 524 -43.01 -8.98 11.05
C PHE A 524 -41.49 -8.88 11.03
N GLY A 525 -40.88 -8.31 12.07
CA GLY A 525 -39.42 -8.18 12.17
C GLY A 525 -38.71 -9.53 12.11
N HIS A 526 -39.20 -10.54 12.85
CA HIS A 526 -38.63 -11.88 12.87
C HIS A 526 -38.96 -12.68 11.59
N ALA A 527 -40.12 -12.44 10.98
CA ALA A 527 -40.51 -13.06 9.71
C ALA A 527 -39.67 -12.59 8.50
N LEU A 528 -38.99 -11.44 8.60
CA LEU A 528 -37.99 -11.01 7.60
C LEU A 528 -36.63 -11.71 7.76
N GLY A 529 -36.36 -12.32 8.92
CA GLY A 529 -35.10 -13.01 9.22
C GLY A 529 -34.66 -14.04 8.19
N PRO A 530 -35.55 -14.93 7.69
CA PRO A 530 -35.23 -15.87 6.62
C PRO A 530 -34.81 -15.20 5.31
N LEU A 531 -35.45 -14.07 4.93
CA LEU A 531 -35.10 -13.32 3.72
C LEU A 531 -33.73 -12.68 3.85
N PHE A 532 -33.43 -12.11 5.01
CA PHE A 532 -32.11 -11.56 5.32
C PHE A 532 -31.01 -12.64 5.35
N ALA A 533 -31.28 -13.80 5.97
CA ALA A 533 -30.36 -14.93 5.98
C ALA A 533 -30.10 -15.46 4.57
N ALA A 534 -31.15 -15.59 3.75
CA ALA A 534 -31.04 -16.01 2.36
C ALA A 534 -30.28 -14.99 1.50
N PHE A 535 -30.47 -13.69 1.73
CA PHE A 535 -29.66 -12.64 1.12
C PHE A 535 -28.18 -12.80 1.48
N LEU A 536 -27.83 -12.90 2.77
CA LEU A 536 -26.44 -13.07 3.21
C LEU A 536 -25.80 -14.36 2.65
N ALA A 537 -26.55 -15.46 2.60
CA ALA A 537 -26.08 -16.73 2.03
C ALA A 537 -25.83 -16.65 0.52
N SER A 538 -26.67 -15.91 -0.21
CA SER A 538 -26.66 -15.86 -1.68
C SER A 538 -25.83 -14.73 -2.29
N ALA A 539 -25.50 -13.70 -1.49
CA ALA A 539 -24.68 -12.55 -1.90
C ALA A 539 -23.16 -12.83 -1.95
N ALA A 540 -22.72 -14.01 -1.50
CA ALA A 540 -21.34 -14.47 -1.59
C ALA A 540 -20.89 -14.68 -3.05
N PRO A 541 -19.59 -14.57 -3.38
CA PRO A 541 -19.12 -14.54 -4.76
C PRO A 541 -19.53 -15.79 -5.55
N ALA A 542 -20.20 -15.57 -6.69
CA ALA A 542 -20.54 -16.57 -7.69
C ALA A 542 -19.57 -16.49 -8.90
N PRO A 543 -19.42 -17.55 -9.71
CA PRO A 543 -18.63 -17.52 -10.95
C PRO A 543 -19.07 -16.39 -11.91
N ALA A 544 -18.13 -15.90 -12.72
CA ALA A 544 -18.33 -14.78 -13.64
C ALA A 544 -19.58 -14.99 -14.53
N GLY A 545 -20.56 -14.09 -14.42
CA GLY A 545 -21.79 -14.09 -15.23
C GLY A 545 -23.11 -13.88 -14.47
N CYS A 546 -23.13 -13.95 -13.13
CA CYS A 546 -24.35 -13.81 -12.32
C CYS A 546 -24.27 -12.66 -11.28
N GLN A 547 -23.92 -11.45 -11.69
CA GLN A 547 -23.75 -10.32 -10.77
C GLN A 547 -25.09 -9.66 -10.40
N SER A 548 -25.49 -9.82 -9.13
CA SER A 548 -26.61 -9.09 -8.49
C SER A 548 -26.42 -7.57 -8.61
N LEU A 549 -27.52 -6.85 -8.83
CA LEU A 549 -27.51 -5.37 -8.81
C LEU A 549 -27.26 -4.86 -7.38
N VAL A 550 -27.95 -5.43 -6.40
CA VAL A 550 -27.85 -5.03 -4.99
C VAL A 550 -26.43 -5.26 -4.46
N VAL A 551 -25.82 -6.41 -4.74
CA VAL A 551 -24.45 -6.72 -4.30
C VAL A 551 -23.42 -5.83 -4.98
N ARG A 552 -23.63 -5.41 -6.24
CA ARG A 552 -22.76 -4.45 -6.91
C ARG A 552 -22.81 -3.08 -6.24
N LEU A 553 -24.01 -2.57 -5.94
CA LEU A 553 -24.18 -1.30 -5.23
C LEU A 553 -23.56 -1.36 -3.83
N LEU A 554 -23.78 -2.44 -3.09
CA LEU A 554 -23.21 -2.63 -1.75
C LEU A 554 -21.69 -2.83 -1.75
N ARG A 555 -21.03 -3.01 -2.90
CA ARG A 555 -19.56 -3.06 -2.99
C ARG A 555 -18.92 -1.71 -3.24
N HIS A 556 -19.72 -0.65 -3.38
CA HIS A 556 -19.19 0.70 -3.57
C HIS A 556 -18.36 1.15 -2.37
N GLU A 557 -17.14 1.63 -2.60
CA GLU A 557 -16.15 1.93 -1.56
C GLU A 557 -16.66 2.89 -0.49
N ALA A 558 -17.39 3.94 -0.89
CA ALA A 558 -17.99 4.88 0.06
C ALA A 558 -18.97 4.20 1.05
N LEU A 559 -19.79 3.25 0.58
CA LEU A 559 -20.72 2.52 1.45
C LEU A 559 -19.98 1.53 2.35
N VAL A 560 -18.90 0.94 1.84
CA VAL A 560 -18.04 0.03 2.61
C VAL A 560 -17.38 0.79 3.75
N ALA A 561 -16.78 1.94 3.48
CA ALA A 561 -16.13 2.81 4.47
C ALA A 561 -17.10 3.27 5.57
N LEU A 562 -18.31 3.68 5.21
CA LEU A 562 -19.37 4.02 6.17
C LEU A 562 -19.87 2.79 6.96
N GLY A 563 -19.73 1.61 6.36
CA GLY A 563 -20.04 0.29 6.94
C GLY A 563 -19.10 -0.16 8.03
N GLU A 564 -17.84 0.27 8.00
CA GLU A 564 -16.80 -0.19 8.93
C GLU A 564 -17.13 0.13 10.38
N PHE A 565 -17.74 1.29 10.63
CA PHE A 565 -18.04 1.81 11.99
C PHE A 565 -19.51 1.68 12.38
N SER A 566 -20.29 0.88 11.64
CA SER A 566 -21.75 0.80 11.82
C SER A 566 -22.17 0.24 13.19
N PHE A 567 -21.32 -0.55 13.84
CA PHE A 567 -21.60 -1.09 15.17
C PHE A 567 -21.45 -0.01 16.25
N GLU A 568 -20.40 0.79 16.14
CA GLU A 568 -20.05 1.89 17.02
C GLU A 568 -21.12 2.99 16.89
N VAL A 569 -21.52 3.31 15.65
CA VAL A 569 -22.68 4.18 15.37
C VAL A 569 -23.93 3.73 16.13
N TYR A 570 -24.25 2.43 16.10
CA TYR A 570 -25.42 1.90 16.79
C TYR A 570 -25.34 2.10 18.31
N LEU A 571 -24.17 1.88 18.91
CA LEU A 571 -23.96 2.05 20.35
C LEU A 571 -23.94 3.52 20.80
N PHE A 572 -23.37 4.42 19.98
CA PHE A 572 -23.21 5.83 20.33
C PHE A 572 -24.40 6.72 19.96
N GLN A 573 -25.39 6.22 19.21
CA GLN A 573 -26.49 7.03 18.70
C GLN A 573 -27.25 7.82 19.79
N TYR A 574 -27.54 7.22 20.94
CA TYR A 574 -28.27 7.87 22.03
C TYR A 574 -27.40 8.88 22.81
N PRO A 575 -26.19 8.52 23.32
CA PRO A 575 -25.32 9.49 23.98
C PRO A 575 -24.97 10.71 23.12
N ILE A 576 -24.66 10.48 21.84
CA ILE A 576 -24.28 11.56 20.92
C ILE A 576 -25.49 12.41 20.56
N HIS A 577 -26.67 11.81 20.42
CA HIS A 577 -27.91 12.56 20.24
C HIS A 577 -28.14 13.54 21.40
N GLU A 578 -28.07 13.07 22.65
CA GLU A 578 -28.32 13.93 23.81
C GLU A 578 -27.26 15.03 23.98
N LEU A 579 -26.00 14.74 23.67
CA LEU A 579 -24.94 15.75 23.59
C LEU A 579 -25.23 16.80 22.52
N PHE A 580 -25.64 16.34 21.34
CA PHE A 580 -25.93 17.21 20.20
C PHE A 580 -27.12 18.14 20.49
N VAL A 581 -28.17 17.61 21.13
CA VAL A 581 -29.32 18.41 21.58
C VAL A 581 -28.90 19.42 22.64
N ALA A 582 -28.16 18.99 23.67
CA ALA A 582 -27.69 19.88 24.73
C ALA A 582 -26.80 21.01 24.20
N ALA A 583 -25.90 20.73 23.25
CA ALA A 583 -25.04 21.73 22.63
C ALA A 583 -25.82 22.70 21.71
N GLY A 584 -26.82 22.20 20.98
CA GLY A 584 -27.70 23.01 20.14
C GLY A 584 -28.59 23.95 20.95
N ASP A 585 -29.05 23.52 22.13
CA ASP A 585 -29.83 24.36 23.05
C ASP A 585 -29.00 25.51 23.66
N ILE A 586 -27.68 25.33 23.83
CA ILE A 586 -26.77 26.35 24.38
C ILE A 586 -26.35 27.37 23.31
N SER A 587 -26.10 26.92 22.08
CA SER A 587 -25.51 27.74 21.02
C SER A 587 -26.53 28.40 20.08
N GLY A 588 -27.78 27.94 20.05
CA GLY A 588 -28.84 28.44 19.16
C GLY A 588 -28.66 28.09 17.68
N ALA A 589 -27.50 27.58 17.27
CA ALA A 589 -27.22 27.04 15.95
C ALA A 589 -27.38 25.51 15.98
N PHE A 590 -27.98 24.92 14.94
CA PHE A 590 -28.10 23.46 14.75
C PHE A 590 -29.02 22.71 15.74
N SER A 591 -29.94 23.40 16.43
CA SER A 591 -30.89 22.73 17.33
C SER A 591 -31.78 21.72 16.59
N MET A 592 -31.87 20.50 17.14
CA MET A 592 -32.84 19.47 16.74
C MET A 592 -34.27 19.78 17.22
N ARG A 593 -34.44 20.82 18.05
CA ARG A 593 -35.74 21.34 18.49
C ARG A 593 -36.20 22.47 17.56
N ASN A 594 -37.51 22.56 17.35
CA ASN A 594 -38.12 23.69 16.62
C ASN A 594 -38.10 24.97 17.49
N PRO A 595 -38.30 26.20 16.97
CA PRO A 595 -38.35 27.44 17.76
C PRO A 595 -39.42 27.47 18.87
N THR A 596 -40.38 26.55 18.83
CA THR A 596 -41.42 26.34 19.86
C THR A 596 -41.03 25.34 20.96
N GLY A 597 -39.81 24.77 20.92
CA GLY A 597 -39.29 23.84 21.92
C GLY A 597 -39.65 22.37 21.70
N ALA A 598 -40.36 22.02 20.63
CA ALA A 598 -40.71 20.62 20.32
C ALA A 598 -39.50 19.82 19.78
N TYR A 599 -39.25 18.64 20.36
CA TYR A 599 -38.20 17.69 19.93
C TYR A 599 -38.46 17.15 18.52
N ASN A 600 -37.38 16.94 17.75
CA ASN A 600 -37.33 16.19 16.49
C ASN A 600 -38.20 16.74 15.35
N ASN A 601 -38.12 18.04 15.05
CA ASN A 601 -38.82 18.64 13.90
C ASN A 601 -37.91 19.44 12.95
N ASN A 602 -36.59 19.44 13.17
CA ASN A 602 -35.62 20.14 12.30
C ASN A 602 -34.82 19.14 11.45
N SER A 603 -35.15 19.04 10.15
CA SER A 603 -34.47 18.13 9.21
C SER A 603 -32.99 18.45 8.99
N CYS A 604 -32.61 19.73 9.01
CA CYS A 604 -31.21 20.12 8.88
C CYS A 604 -30.40 19.72 10.12
N GLY A 605 -30.98 19.90 11.32
CA GLY A 605 -30.38 19.43 12.57
C GLY A 605 -30.16 17.91 12.59
N PHE A 606 -31.13 17.15 12.07
CA PHE A 606 -31.03 15.68 11.98
C PHE A 606 -29.91 15.20 11.03
N VAL A 607 -29.78 15.79 9.84
CA VAL A 607 -28.69 15.41 8.89
C VAL A 607 -27.32 15.69 9.49
N ILE A 608 -27.18 16.82 10.18
CA ILE A 608 -25.93 17.19 10.85
C ILE A 608 -25.65 16.21 12.00
N PHE A 609 -26.65 15.88 12.82
CA PHE A 609 -26.51 14.85 13.85
C PHE A 609 -26.03 13.50 13.28
N VAL A 610 -26.60 13.03 12.16
CA VAL A 610 -26.17 11.78 11.50
C VAL A 610 -24.70 11.87 11.08
N PHE A 611 -24.26 12.98 10.49
CA PHE A 611 -22.86 13.18 10.14
C PHE A 611 -21.94 13.15 11.37
N TRP A 612 -22.31 13.87 12.44
CA TRP A 612 -21.55 13.90 13.69
C TRP A 612 -21.47 12.54 14.37
N LEU A 613 -22.54 11.75 14.31
CA LEU A 613 -22.57 10.40 14.85
C LEU A 613 -21.57 9.48 14.14
N TRP A 614 -21.53 9.51 12.80
CA TRP A 614 -20.58 8.71 12.03
C TRP A 614 -19.14 9.20 12.19
N LEU A 615 -18.93 10.51 12.27
CA LEU A 615 -17.62 11.08 12.57
C LEU A 615 -17.13 10.62 13.94
N PHE A 616 -17.97 10.75 14.98
CA PHE A 616 -17.62 10.32 16.33
C PHE A 616 -17.31 8.82 16.38
N ALA A 617 -18.13 7.98 15.75
CA ALA A 617 -17.91 6.55 15.68
C ALA A 617 -16.58 6.18 14.98
N GLY A 618 -16.25 6.87 13.88
CA GLY A 618 -14.97 6.70 13.18
C GLY A 618 -13.78 7.11 14.05
N LEU A 619 -13.87 8.26 14.72
CA LEU A 619 -12.84 8.72 15.65
C LEU A 619 -12.68 7.76 16.83
N TYR A 620 -13.77 7.32 17.44
CA TYR A 620 -13.74 6.33 18.52
C TYR A 620 -13.06 5.03 18.07
N CYS A 621 -13.44 4.50 16.90
CA CYS A 621 -12.88 3.26 16.40
C CYS A 621 -11.36 3.38 16.20
N ARG A 622 -10.90 4.45 15.56
CA ARG A 622 -9.48 4.67 15.25
C ARG A 622 -8.64 4.95 16.51
N PHE A 623 -9.10 5.86 17.37
CA PHE A 623 -8.29 6.37 18.48
C PHE A 623 -8.49 5.67 19.81
N ILE A 624 -9.58 4.93 19.99
CA ILE A 624 -9.89 4.30 21.28
C ILE A 624 -10.01 2.79 21.08
N GLU A 625 -10.87 2.33 20.18
CA GLU A 625 -11.18 0.91 20.06
C GLU A 625 -10.00 0.07 19.56
N VAL A 626 -9.27 0.52 18.54
CA VAL A 626 -8.09 -0.20 18.02
C VAL A 626 -7.06 -0.41 19.11
N HIS A 627 -6.79 0.63 19.88
CA HIS A 627 -5.83 0.63 20.98
C HIS A 627 -6.23 -0.34 22.10
N LEU A 628 -7.51 -0.29 22.46
CA LEU A 628 -8.13 -1.16 23.46
C LEU A 628 -8.13 -2.64 23.07
N VAL A 629 -8.45 -2.94 21.82
CA VAL A 629 -8.43 -4.31 21.27
C VAL A 629 -7.00 -4.84 21.21
N ASN A 630 -6.03 -4.01 20.86
CA ASN A 630 -4.62 -4.39 20.85
C ASN A 630 -4.11 -4.66 22.27
N TRP A 631 -4.49 -3.85 23.25
CA TRP A 631 -4.21 -4.14 24.65
C TRP A 631 -4.81 -5.48 25.11
N LEU A 632 -6.08 -5.77 24.76
CA LEU A 632 -6.71 -7.07 25.07
C LEU A 632 -6.00 -8.26 24.40
N ARG A 633 -5.46 -8.07 23.19
CA ARG A 633 -4.64 -9.07 22.49
C ARG A 633 -3.33 -9.33 23.24
N HIS A 634 -2.68 -8.28 23.72
CA HIS A 634 -1.45 -8.36 24.51
C HIS A 634 -1.65 -9.17 25.80
N VAL A 635 -2.70 -8.86 26.56
CA VAL A 635 -3.01 -9.53 27.85
C VAL A 635 -3.37 -11.01 27.66
N THR A 636 -3.85 -11.40 26.47
CA THR A 636 -4.27 -12.78 26.20
C THR A 636 -3.22 -13.66 25.56
N ASP A 637 -2.19 -13.09 24.95
CA ASP A 637 -1.12 -13.83 24.28
C ASP A 637 0.26 -13.14 24.44
N PRO A 638 0.80 -13.06 25.68
CA PRO A 638 2.00 -12.27 25.98
C PRO A 638 3.28 -12.82 25.31
N LYS A 639 3.29 -14.07 24.83
CA LYS A 639 4.46 -14.69 24.18
C LYS A 639 4.63 -14.29 22.71
N LYS A 640 3.70 -13.54 22.12
CA LYS A 640 3.74 -13.13 20.70
C LYS A 640 4.01 -11.64 20.47
N ASP A 641 4.25 -10.86 21.51
CA ASP A 641 3.94 -9.42 21.48
C ASP A 641 5.08 -8.43 21.76
N GLU A 642 6.35 -8.84 21.67
CA GLU A 642 7.48 -7.86 21.58
C GLU A 642 7.50 -7.12 20.23
N ASN A 643 6.86 -7.66 19.18
CA ASN A 643 6.80 -7.05 17.85
C ASN A 643 5.63 -6.04 17.67
N ASN A 644 4.55 -6.13 18.44
CA ASN A 644 3.39 -5.24 18.26
C ASN A 644 3.51 -3.90 18.99
N GLN A 645 4.38 -3.80 19.99
CA GLN A 645 4.61 -2.56 20.73
C GLN A 645 5.25 -1.45 19.87
N LYS A 646 6.03 -1.82 18.85
CA LYS A 646 6.65 -0.88 17.87
C LYS A 646 5.67 -0.31 16.85
N ASN A 647 4.58 -1.01 16.54
CA ASN A 647 3.55 -0.53 15.61
C ASN A 647 2.54 0.40 16.30
N TYR A 648 2.33 0.24 17.61
CA TYR A 648 1.34 0.97 18.39
C TYR A 648 1.62 2.48 18.52
N ALA A 649 2.90 2.88 18.62
CA ALA A 649 3.30 4.30 18.61
C ALA A 649 3.26 4.91 17.20
N LYS A 650 3.30 4.08 16.16
CA LYS A 650 3.29 4.46 14.75
C LYS A 650 1.89 4.80 14.24
N ASP A 651 0.89 4.00 14.64
CA ASP A 651 -0.49 4.17 14.18
C ASP A 651 -1.19 5.34 14.91
N CYS A 652 -0.90 5.55 16.21
CA CYS A 652 -1.46 6.65 17.02
C CYS A 652 -1.04 8.05 16.51
N VAL A 653 0.17 8.16 15.94
CA VAL A 653 0.72 9.41 15.37
C VAL A 653 0.17 9.66 13.97
N LYS A 654 -0.05 8.59 13.18
CA LYS A 654 -0.61 8.68 11.83
C LYS A 654 -2.09 9.07 11.84
N ASP A 655 -2.86 8.52 12.78
CA ASP A 655 -4.28 8.87 12.92
C ASP A 655 -4.45 10.31 13.46
N TYR A 656 -3.61 10.77 14.40
CA TYR A 656 -3.66 12.15 14.94
C TYR A 656 -3.41 13.23 13.87
N GLU A 657 -2.61 12.91 12.85
CA GLU A 657 -2.35 13.75 11.68
C GLU A 657 -3.53 13.72 10.67
N GLU A 658 -4.17 12.57 10.44
CA GLU A 658 -5.38 12.47 9.60
C GLU A 658 -6.60 13.19 10.20
N MET A 659 -6.71 13.22 11.54
CA MET A 659 -7.79 13.94 12.24
C MET A 659 -7.62 15.47 12.18
N LYS A 660 -6.37 15.98 12.15
CA LYS A 660 -6.10 17.41 11.86
C LYS A 660 -6.52 17.79 10.45
N LEU A 661 -6.34 16.89 9.49
CA LEU A 661 -6.74 17.13 8.10
C LEU A 661 -8.27 17.15 7.94
N HIS A 662 -8.99 16.28 8.66
CA HIS A 662 -10.45 16.18 8.54
C HIS A 662 -11.26 17.21 9.34
N LEU A 663 -10.76 17.72 10.47
CA LEU A 663 -11.46 18.75 11.27
C LEU A 663 -11.28 20.18 10.73
N VAL A 664 -10.22 20.45 9.97
CA VAL A 664 -9.95 21.77 9.36
C VAL A 664 -10.78 22.01 8.09
N LEU A 665 -11.18 20.95 7.40
CA LEU A 665 -11.86 21.04 6.09
C LEU A 665 -13.35 21.39 6.14
N ASN A 666 -13.97 21.54 7.32
CA ASN A 666 -15.42 21.73 7.42
C ASN A 666 -15.91 23.03 8.09
N THR A 667 -15.02 23.97 8.43
CA THR A 667 -15.43 25.27 9.00
C THR A 667 -14.65 26.46 8.45
N SER A 668 -14.80 26.81 7.16
CA SER A 668 -14.90 28.21 6.71
C SER A 668 -15.27 28.27 5.22
N LYS A 669 -16.16 29.20 4.85
CA LYS A 669 -16.58 29.49 3.47
C LYS A 669 -15.81 30.69 2.90
N ASP A 670 -14.50 30.80 3.17
CA ASP A 670 -13.69 31.93 2.70
C ASP A 670 -12.43 31.46 1.99
N GLU A 671 -12.37 31.73 0.68
CA GLU A 671 -11.40 31.20 -0.29
C GLU A 671 -9.96 31.73 -0.13
N ASN A 672 -9.69 32.58 0.86
CA ASN A 672 -8.35 33.11 1.13
C ASN A 672 -7.64 32.49 2.36
N MET A 673 -8.31 31.62 3.14
CA MET A 673 -7.70 30.96 4.31
C MET A 673 -7.06 29.60 4.00
N SER A 674 -7.30 29.03 2.82
CA SER A 674 -6.82 27.71 2.41
C SER A 674 -5.37 27.67 1.90
N ARG A 675 -4.63 28.79 1.97
CA ARG A 675 -3.29 28.95 1.38
C ARG A 675 -2.18 29.33 2.37
N MET A 676 -2.36 29.05 3.67
CA MET A 676 -1.33 29.29 4.70
C MET A 676 -0.75 27.97 5.22
N SER A 677 0.55 27.94 5.52
CA SER A 677 1.24 26.78 6.11
C SER A 677 0.82 26.54 7.58
N PRO A 678 1.00 25.34 8.17
CA PRO A 678 0.61 25.03 9.56
C PRO A 678 1.18 25.98 10.63
N SER A 679 2.38 26.52 10.43
CA SER A 679 2.99 27.54 11.30
C SER A 679 2.39 28.94 11.09
N GLU A 680 1.99 29.28 9.87
CA GLU A 680 1.26 30.50 9.55
C GLU A 680 -0.19 30.43 10.00
N LEU A 681 -0.81 29.24 10.02
CA LEU A 681 -2.14 28.98 10.58
C LEU A 681 -2.16 29.10 12.10
N VAL A 682 -1.08 28.77 12.82
CA VAL A 682 -0.94 29.06 14.25
C VAL A 682 -0.77 30.58 14.52
N ILE A 683 -0.05 31.29 13.64
CA ILE A 683 0.13 32.76 13.72
C ILE A 683 -1.13 33.52 13.23
N ALA A 684 -1.90 32.97 12.30
CA ALA A 684 -3.14 33.51 11.75
C ALA A 684 -4.41 33.09 12.52
N SER A 685 -4.31 32.11 13.42
CA SER A 685 -5.37 31.75 14.38
C SER A 685 -5.21 32.43 15.74
N LEU A 686 -4.05 33.00 16.04
CA LEU A 686 -3.82 33.89 17.20
C LEU A 686 -4.72 35.15 17.24
N PRO A 687 -5.22 35.72 16.12
CA PRO A 687 -6.20 36.81 16.16
C PRO A 687 -7.65 36.37 16.44
N LEU A 688 -8.01 35.08 16.37
CA LEU A 688 -9.37 34.64 16.70
C LEU A 688 -9.60 34.48 18.21
N ALA A 689 -8.51 34.39 19.00
CA ALA A 689 -8.56 34.44 20.46
C ALA A 689 -8.47 35.87 21.04
N VAL A 690 -8.21 36.91 20.21
CA VAL A 690 -8.04 38.31 20.68
C VAL A 690 -9.19 39.23 20.22
N LYS A 691 -10.08 38.78 19.34
CA LYS A 691 -11.27 39.56 18.91
C LYS A 691 -12.43 39.63 19.91
N ILE A 692 -12.23 39.25 21.17
CA ILE A 692 -13.19 39.45 22.27
C ILE A 692 -12.79 40.61 23.20
N THR A 693 -11.65 41.28 22.97
CA THR A 693 -11.32 42.50 23.73
C THR A 693 -10.65 43.55 22.86
N GLU A 694 -11.41 44.46 22.27
CA GLU A 694 -10.95 45.84 22.09
C GLU A 694 -12.10 46.84 21.93
N PRO A 695 -12.28 47.72 22.92
CA PRO A 695 -12.68 49.10 22.68
C PRO A 695 -11.50 50.02 23.04
N MET A 696 -10.36 49.96 22.34
CA MET A 696 -9.31 51.00 22.44
C MET A 696 -8.34 50.97 21.25
N ARG A 697 -8.66 51.68 20.15
CA ARG A 697 -7.73 52.56 19.40
C ARG A 697 -8.34 53.05 18.08
N ALA A 698 -9.13 54.10 18.21
CA ALA A 698 -9.12 55.15 17.20
C ALA A 698 -7.80 55.93 17.33
N LYS A 699 -6.95 55.94 16.29
CA LYS A 699 -6.15 57.10 15.82
C LYS A 699 -5.01 56.66 14.89
N MET A 700 -4.93 57.38 13.76
CA MET A 700 -3.79 57.51 12.81
C MET A 700 -3.59 56.30 11.88
N GLY A 701 -3.58 56.37 10.54
CA GLY A 701 -3.56 57.49 9.59
C GLY A 701 -2.46 57.27 8.55
N ARG A 702 -2.80 57.41 7.25
CA ARG A 702 -1.91 57.59 6.06
C ARG A 702 -1.11 56.34 5.60
N GLN A 703 -0.74 56.14 4.34
CA GLN A 703 -1.02 56.72 3.02
C GLN A 703 -0.40 55.77 1.95
N THR A 704 -1.13 55.54 0.86
CA THR A 704 -0.75 55.52 -0.58
C THR A 704 0.58 54.92 -1.08
N ALA A 705 0.48 54.04 -2.10
CA ALA A 705 1.00 54.18 -3.49
C ALA A 705 0.93 52.81 -4.23
N SER A 706 -0.01 52.57 -5.18
CA SER A 706 0.08 52.76 -6.66
C SER A 706 1.11 51.83 -7.34
N SER A 707 0.88 51.08 -8.43
CA SER A 707 0.04 51.24 -9.64
C SER A 707 0.19 49.94 -10.50
N THR A 708 -0.86 49.23 -10.95
CA THR A 708 -1.60 49.34 -12.26
C THR A 708 -0.70 49.29 -13.51
N SER A 709 -0.96 48.63 -14.65
CA SER A 709 -2.11 47.91 -15.29
C SER A 709 -1.68 47.68 -16.78
N LEU A 710 -2.13 46.67 -17.55
CA LEU A 710 -3.28 46.77 -18.48
C LEU A 710 -3.45 45.50 -19.36
N LEU A 711 -4.73 45.12 -19.53
CA LEU A 711 -5.46 44.13 -20.35
C LEU A 711 -5.77 44.65 -21.80
N PRO A 712 -6.73 44.15 -22.65
CA PRO A 712 -7.54 42.89 -22.76
C PRO A 712 -7.86 42.33 -24.20
N GLY A 713 -8.48 41.12 -24.27
CA GLY A 713 -9.63 40.73 -25.15
C GLY A 713 -9.34 39.76 -26.34
N LEU A 714 -10.10 38.71 -26.72
CA LEU A 714 -11.54 38.35 -26.63
C LEU A 714 -11.83 36.81 -26.80
N LEU A 715 -12.79 36.26 -26.00
CA LEU A 715 -13.94 35.32 -26.23
C LEU A 715 -13.77 33.92 -26.93
N PHE A 716 -13.94 32.73 -26.29
CA PHE A 716 -15.14 31.93 -25.83
C PHE A 716 -15.08 30.48 -26.47
N PRO A 717 -15.79 29.42 -26.02
CA PRO A 717 -15.56 28.58 -24.82
C PRO A 717 -15.52 27.03 -25.10
N SER A 718 -14.86 26.24 -24.25
CA SER A 718 -15.20 24.80 -24.05
C SER A 718 -14.69 24.28 -22.70
N GLU A 719 -15.65 24.07 -21.79
CA GLU A 719 -15.78 23.07 -20.70
C GLU A 719 -14.49 22.35 -20.25
N GLU A 720 -13.91 22.76 -19.12
CA GLU A 720 -14.09 22.18 -17.77
C GLU A 720 -13.40 20.82 -17.54
N ASN A 721 -12.13 20.89 -17.12
CA ASN A 721 -11.50 19.93 -16.21
C ASN A 721 -10.47 20.69 -15.36
N GLU A 722 -10.93 21.27 -14.25
CA GLU A 722 -10.06 21.96 -13.28
C GLU A 722 -9.30 20.94 -12.43
N MET A 723 -8.08 20.62 -12.87
CA MET A 723 -7.05 20.00 -12.04
C MET A 723 -6.40 21.11 -11.21
N ASN A 724 -6.89 21.34 -9.99
CA ASN A 724 -6.34 22.33 -9.09
C ASN A 724 -4.94 21.89 -8.58
N LEU A 725 -3.91 22.40 -9.27
CA LEU A 725 -2.56 22.57 -8.76
C LEU A 725 -2.56 23.61 -7.64
N ARG A 726 -2.25 23.19 -6.41
CA ARG A 726 -1.50 23.98 -5.41
C ARG A 726 -1.18 23.13 -4.19
N ASP A 727 0.11 22.88 -3.99
CA ASP A 727 0.82 23.23 -2.76
C ASP A 727 2.33 22.97 -2.96
N GLU A 728 2.96 23.96 -3.59
CA GLU A 728 4.37 24.29 -3.34
C GLU A 728 4.50 24.73 -1.88
N GLU A 729 5.21 23.93 -1.07
CA GLU A 729 5.99 24.30 0.14
C GLU A 729 6.01 23.23 1.26
N CYS A 730 6.07 21.95 0.88
CA CYS A 730 6.74 20.91 1.69
C CYS A 730 7.83 20.14 0.93
N LEU A 731 8.26 20.65 -0.22
CA LEU A 731 9.35 20.10 -1.06
C LEU A 731 10.73 20.69 -0.75
N LYS A 732 11.03 21.00 0.54
CA LYS A 732 12.33 21.56 0.94
C LYS A 732 13.20 20.65 1.84
N SER A 733 12.89 19.36 2.00
CA SER A 733 13.85 18.48 2.71
C SER A 733 13.95 17.00 2.33
N PHE A 734 13.23 16.46 1.33
CA PHE A 734 13.38 15.02 0.99
C PHE A 734 13.39 14.63 -0.49
N ALA A 735 13.46 15.60 -1.42
CA ALA A 735 13.57 15.31 -2.84
C ALA A 735 14.97 15.62 -3.36
N LYS A 736 15.82 14.59 -3.50
CA LYS A 736 16.99 14.55 -4.41
C LYS A 736 17.71 13.23 -4.24
N ASN A 737 17.37 12.30 -5.10
CA ASN A 737 18.13 11.11 -5.36
C ASN A 737 18.14 11.01 -6.91
N SER A 738 18.84 10.14 -7.61
CA SER A 738 18.63 9.91 -9.07
C SER A 738 18.43 8.46 -9.55
N LYS A 739 17.88 7.54 -8.76
CA LYS A 739 17.56 7.56 -7.33
C LYS A 739 16.39 8.52 -6.90
N ALA A 740 16.03 9.48 -7.77
CA ALA A 740 15.01 10.56 -7.93
C ALA A 740 15.29 11.31 -9.28
N ALA A 741 15.65 10.49 -10.27
CA ALA A 741 15.78 10.71 -11.71
C ALA A 741 15.36 9.38 -12.33
N MET A 742 14.20 8.88 -11.87
CA MET A 742 13.61 7.60 -12.29
C MET A 742 14.36 6.32 -11.86
N GLY A 743 14.80 6.21 -10.60
CA GLY A 743 15.46 4.99 -10.08
C GLY A 743 15.53 4.91 -8.55
N ARG A 744 16.01 3.79 -7.99
CA ARG A 744 16.26 3.56 -6.54
C ARG A 744 17.48 2.64 -6.26
N VAL A 745 18.74 3.10 -6.26
CA VAL A 745 19.99 2.40 -5.84
C VAL A 745 19.88 1.41 -4.66
N GLY A 746 19.06 1.64 -3.63
CA GLY A 746 18.92 0.68 -2.52
C GLY A 746 18.09 -0.56 -2.88
N GLU A 747 17.54 -0.62 -4.10
CA GLU A 747 16.57 -1.60 -4.54
C GLU A 747 17.02 -2.41 -5.77
N VAL A 748 18.25 -2.22 -6.28
CA VAL A 748 18.75 -2.97 -7.46
C VAL A 748 18.65 -4.49 -7.23
N ILE A 749 19.13 -4.95 -6.07
CA ILE A 749 19.13 -6.37 -5.72
C ILE A 749 17.70 -6.85 -5.43
N CYS A 750 16.93 -6.13 -4.61
CA CYS A 750 15.59 -6.59 -4.21
C CYS A 750 14.63 -6.67 -5.42
N ARG A 751 14.69 -5.70 -6.33
CA ARG A 751 13.85 -5.64 -7.54
C ARG A 751 14.18 -6.75 -8.53
N THR A 752 15.46 -7.15 -8.58
CA THR A 752 15.89 -8.34 -9.35
C THR A 752 15.18 -9.59 -8.83
N TRP A 753 15.20 -9.82 -7.52
CA TRP A 753 14.60 -11.01 -6.91
C TRP A 753 13.07 -10.98 -6.90
N GLN A 754 12.45 -9.80 -6.73
CA GLN A 754 11.00 -9.61 -6.89
C GLN A 754 10.56 -9.96 -8.31
N THR A 755 11.34 -9.57 -9.32
CA THR A 755 11.06 -9.92 -10.72
C THR A 755 11.19 -11.42 -10.96
N ALA A 756 12.26 -12.05 -10.46
CA ALA A 756 12.43 -13.51 -10.55
C ALA A 756 11.25 -14.27 -9.91
N ALA A 757 10.80 -13.81 -8.73
CA ALA A 757 9.68 -14.37 -8.00
C ALA A 757 8.35 -14.19 -8.75
N LYS A 758 8.05 -12.98 -9.25
CA LYS A 758 6.86 -12.72 -10.07
C LYS A 758 6.83 -13.61 -11.30
N MET A 759 7.96 -13.72 -12.01
CA MET A 759 8.01 -14.57 -13.20
C MET A 759 7.82 -16.04 -12.85
N LYS A 760 8.13 -16.47 -11.62
CA LYS A 760 7.95 -17.86 -11.21
C LYS A 760 6.48 -18.12 -10.91
N SER A 761 5.83 -17.19 -10.20
CA SER A 761 4.41 -17.32 -9.88
C SER A 761 3.52 -17.30 -11.12
N GLN A 762 3.88 -16.52 -12.15
CA GLN A 762 3.06 -16.40 -13.37
C GLN A 762 3.43 -17.39 -14.47
N ARG A 763 4.70 -17.80 -14.60
CA ARG A 763 5.17 -18.67 -15.71
C ARG A 763 5.65 -20.06 -15.26
N GLY A 764 5.64 -20.36 -13.96
CA GLY A 764 6.18 -21.60 -13.43
C GLY A 764 7.71 -21.65 -13.44
N SER A 765 8.28 -22.84 -13.23
CA SER A 765 9.72 -23.11 -13.30
C SER A 765 10.26 -22.91 -14.73
N LEU A 766 11.55 -22.61 -14.87
CA LEU A 766 12.18 -22.64 -16.20
C LEU A 766 12.27 -24.10 -16.69
N PRO A 767 12.28 -24.36 -18.01
CA PRO A 767 12.38 -25.72 -18.54
C PRO A 767 13.63 -26.49 -18.07
N GLU A 768 14.73 -25.78 -17.80
CA GLU A 768 15.98 -26.36 -17.32
C GLU A 768 16.00 -26.60 -15.79
N ASP A 769 15.02 -26.06 -15.06
CA ASP A 769 14.88 -26.22 -13.63
C ASP A 769 14.09 -27.51 -13.31
N THR A 770 14.55 -28.25 -12.30
CA THR A 770 13.92 -29.52 -11.88
C THR A 770 13.24 -29.35 -10.52
N ASP A 771 13.88 -29.76 -9.43
CA ASP A 771 13.39 -29.66 -8.04
C ASP A 771 13.78 -28.34 -7.35
N ASN A 772 14.42 -27.43 -8.08
CA ASN A 772 14.98 -26.17 -7.59
C ASN A 772 14.86 -25.07 -8.66
N ASP A 773 15.19 -23.82 -8.30
CA ASP A 773 15.17 -22.66 -9.21
C ASP A 773 16.58 -22.21 -9.63
N ASN A 774 17.59 -23.10 -9.59
CA ASN A 774 18.99 -22.67 -9.70
C ASN A 774 19.31 -21.99 -11.04
N THR A 775 18.71 -22.42 -12.14
CA THR A 775 18.93 -21.80 -13.45
C THR A 775 18.40 -20.38 -13.46
N ARG A 776 17.19 -20.17 -12.92
CA ARG A 776 16.63 -18.84 -12.69
C ARG A 776 17.50 -18.01 -11.76
N ILE A 777 17.89 -18.55 -10.61
CA ILE A 777 18.73 -17.84 -9.63
C ILE A 777 20.04 -17.38 -10.26
N LYS A 778 20.75 -18.27 -10.99
CA LYS A 778 21.99 -17.93 -11.70
C LYS A 778 21.76 -16.89 -12.80
N ARG A 779 20.66 -16.99 -13.57
CA ARG A 779 20.32 -16.00 -14.59
C ARG A 779 20.11 -14.61 -13.99
N TYR A 780 19.40 -14.52 -12.86
CA TYR A 780 19.05 -13.23 -12.26
C TYR A 780 20.19 -12.62 -11.44
N ILE A 781 20.98 -13.41 -10.70
CA ILE A 781 22.15 -12.87 -9.99
C ILE A 781 23.18 -12.29 -10.96
N ALA A 782 23.34 -12.88 -12.15
CA ALA A 782 24.24 -12.37 -13.17
C ALA A 782 23.88 -10.95 -13.65
N LYS A 783 22.60 -10.56 -13.58
CA LYS A 783 22.09 -9.25 -14.05
C LYS A 783 22.64 -8.07 -13.25
N TYR A 784 22.97 -8.25 -11.97
CA TYR A 784 23.52 -7.20 -11.11
C TYR A 784 24.94 -7.50 -10.62
N THR A 785 25.58 -8.57 -11.10
CA THR A 785 26.95 -8.94 -10.71
C THR A 785 27.86 -8.99 -11.93
N ILE A 786 27.96 -10.13 -12.61
CA ILE A 786 28.97 -10.33 -13.66
C ILE A 786 28.66 -9.61 -14.97
N ASN A 787 27.39 -9.50 -15.38
CA ASN A 787 27.04 -8.87 -16.67
C ASN A 787 27.32 -7.37 -16.69
N PRO A 788 26.97 -6.59 -15.63
CA PRO A 788 27.39 -5.21 -15.51
C PRO A 788 28.93 -5.06 -15.54
N ALA A 789 29.66 -5.96 -14.86
CA ALA A 789 31.12 -5.94 -14.86
C ALA A 789 31.70 -6.18 -16.26
N LEU A 790 31.10 -7.10 -17.04
CA LEU A 790 31.51 -7.38 -18.42
C LEU A 790 31.24 -6.17 -19.33
N ALA A 791 30.03 -5.60 -19.26
CA ALA A 791 29.63 -4.47 -20.09
C ALA A 791 30.50 -3.22 -19.89
N HIS A 792 31.06 -3.05 -18.69
CA HIS A 792 31.91 -1.90 -18.34
C HIS A 792 33.40 -2.23 -18.24
N GLY A 793 33.83 -3.44 -18.65
CA GLY A 793 35.25 -3.80 -18.70
C GLY A 793 35.93 -3.92 -17.33
N MET A 794 35.16 -4.33 -16.31
CA MET A 794 35.60 -4.50 -14.92
C MET A 794 35.63 -5.97 -14.47
N ALA A 795 35.17 -6.90 -15.31
CA ALA A 795 34.98 -8.31 -14.96
C ALA A 795 36.27 -9.05 -14.61
N HIS A 796 37.45 -8.52 -14.96
CA HIS A 796 38.73 -9.08 -14.53
C HIS A 796 39.02 -8.82 -13.05
N ALA A 797 38.42 -7.80 -12.46
CA ALA A 797 38.66 -7.38 -11.08
C ALA A 797 37.49 -7.73 -10.15
N ILE A 798 36.24 -7.63 -10.62
CA ILE A 798 35.02 -7.75 -9.79
C ILE A 798 33.88 -8.48 -10.51
N GLY A 799 32.71 -8.60 -9.85
CA GLY A 799 31.45 -9.06 -10.45
C GLY A 799 31.14 -10.54 -10.25
N SER A 800 32.01 -11.33 -9.62
CA SER A 800 31.74 -12.74 -9.28
C SER A 800 32.68 -13.24 -8.18
N LEU A 801 32.31 -14.35 -7.53
CA LEU A 801 33.16 -15.04 -6.56
C LEU A 801 34.07 -16.04 -7.30
N GLU A 802 35.16 -15.53 -7.86
CA GLU A 802 36.17 -16.31 -8.59
C GLU A 802 37.58 -15.98 -8.06
N VAL A 803 38.46 -16.99 -8.03
CA VAL A 803 39.84 -16.82 -7.56
C VAL A 803 40.56 -15.76 -8.41
N GLY A 804 41.24 -14.83 -7.73
CA GLY A 804 41.98 -13.73 -8.36
C GLY A 804 41.20 -12.42 -8.49
N LYS A 805 39.88 -12.41 -8.26
CA LYS A 805 39.08 -11.18 -8.17
C LYS A 805 39.16 -10.55 -6.78
N LEU A 806 38.83 -9.26 -6.69
CA LEU A 806 38.73 -8.55 -5.42
C LEU A 806 37.65 -9.22 -4.55
N ALA A 807 37.96 -9.42 -3.27
CA ALA A 807 37.06 -10.04 -2.30
C ALA A 807 35.94 -9.08 -1.85
N ASP A 808 35.07 -8.73 -2.79
CA ASP A 808 33.86 -7.95 -2.61
C ASP A 808 32.66 -8.88 -2.44
N ILE A 809 32.25 -9.07 -1.20
CA ILE A 809 31.38 -10.18 -0.79
C ILE A 809 30.23 -9.65 0.06
N CYS A 810 29.03 -10.15 -0.19
CA CYS A 810 27.88 -9.94 0.70
C CYS A 810 27.50 -11.27 1.36
N LEU A 811 27.36 -11.25 2.68
CA LEU A 811 26.83 -12.36 3.46
C LEU A 811 25.37 -12.07 3.79
N TRP A 812 24.52 -13.07 3.60
CA TRP A 812 23.10 -12.97 3.76
C TRP A 812 22.61 -14.06 4.69
N ASN A 813 21.84 -13.68 5.71
CA ASN A 813 20.93 -14.63 6.33
C ASN A 813 19.89 -15.05 5.27
N PRO A 814 19.65 -16.34 5.02
CA PRO A 814 18.71 -16.79 4.00
C PRO A 814 17.32 -16.15 4.12
N ALA A 815 16.86 -15.85 5.34
CA ALA A 815 15.58 -15.20 5.59
C ALA A 815 15.50 -13.75 5.08
N PHE A 816 16.65 -13.08 4.95
CA PHE A 816 16.79 -11.69 4.50
C PHE A 816 17.44 -11.56 3.11
N PHE A 817 17.74 -12.68 2.45
CA PHE A 817 18.40 -12.71 1.14
C PHE A 817 17.71 -11.77 0.14
N GLY A 818 18.50 -10.88 -0.46
CA GLY A 818 18.04 -9.92 -1.45
C GLY A 818 17.33 -8.68 -0.91
N SER A 819 17.13 -8.57 0.42
CA SER A 819 16.59 -7.35 1.06
C SER A 819 17.64 -6.59 1.87
N LYS A 820 18.22 -7.23 2.89
CA LYS A 820 19.22 -6.62 3.79
C LYS A 820 20.33 -7.64 4.06
N PRO A 821 21.57 -7.41 3.61
CA PRO A 821 22.69 -8.28 3.93
C PRO A 821 23.01 -8.19 5.43
N GLU A 822 23.62 -9.25 5.96
CA GLU A 822 24.19 -9.27 7.31
C GLU A 822 25.50 -8.48 7.35
N MET A 823 26.30 -8.61 6.29
CA MET A 823 27.63 -8.04 6.20
C MET A 823 28.02 -7.80 4.74
N VAL A 824 28.72 -6.69 4.50
CA VAL A 824 29.35 -6.34 3.24
C VAL A 824 30.85 -6.20 3.45
N ILE A 825 31.61 -7.02 2.73
CA ILE A 825 33.07 -7.11 2.76
C ILE A 825 33.59 -6.46 1.48
N LYS A 826 34.59 -5.58 1.61
CA LYS A 826 35.32 -4.94 0.52
C LYS A 826 36.78 -5.30 0.60
N GLY A 827 37.33 -5.83 -0.49
CA GLY A 827 38.74 -6.23 -0.55
C GLY A 827 39.19 -7.09 0.64
N GLY A 828 38.32 -7.98 1.14
CA GLY A 828 38.60 -8.87 2.26
C GLY A 828 38.43 -8.26 3.66
N THR A 829 38.02 -6.99 3.79
CA THR A 829 37.73 -6.33 5.07
C THR A 829 36.26 -5.97 5.20
N ILE A 830 35.68 -6.11 6.39
CA ILE A 830 34.29 -5.74 6.65
C ILE A 830 34.13 -4.23 6.50
N ALA A 831 33.35 -3.81 5.50
CA ALA A 831 33.03 -2.41 5.26
C ALA A 831 31.76 -2.00 6.01
N TRP A 832 30.70 -2.81 5.94
CA TRP A 832 29.41 -2.54 6.60
C TRP A 832 28.81 -3.81 7.18
N ALA A 833 28.07 -3.71 8.27
CA ALA A 833 27.40 -4.85 8.89
C ALA A 833 26.15 -4.46 9.67
N GLN A 834 25.20 -5.40 9.80
CA GLN A 834 24.11 -5.32 10.77
C GLN A 834 24.70 -5.43 12.17
N MET A 835 24.65 -4.34 12.93
CA MET A 835 25.21 -4.30 14.28
C MET A 835 24.27 -3.54 15.22
N GLY A 836 24.14 -4.11 16.42
CA GLY A 836 23.29 -3.66 17.52
C GLY A 836 23.73 -2.37 18.20
N ASP A 837 23.43 -2.26 19.49
CA ASP A 837 23.95 -1.19 20.35
C ASP A 837 25.48 -1.34 20.53
N PRO A 838 26.29 -0.34 20.11
CA PRO A 838 27.74 -0.37 20.30
C PRO A 838 28.19 -0.41 21.76
N ASN A 839 27.34 -0.03 22.72
CA ASN A 839 27.64 -0.05 24.15
C ASN A 839 27.16 -1.34 24.86
N ALA A 840 26.46 -2.23 24.14
CA ALA A 840 25.98 -3.47 24.74
C ALA A 840 27.14 -4.47 24.97
N SER A 841 26.90 -5.48 25.81
CA SER A 841 27.90 -6.50 26.15
C SER A 841 28.26 -7.44 24.99
N ILE A 842 27.41 -7.52 23.97
CA ILE A 842 27.56 -8.32 22.74
C ILE A 842 26.94 -7.52 21.56
N PRO A 843 27.23 -7.82 20.28
CA PRO A 843 26.85 -6.95 19.15
C PRO A 843 25.41 -7.11 18.63
N THR A 844 24.61 -8.02 19.19
CA THR A 844 23.24 -8.34 18.74
C THR A 844 22.07 -7.61 19.43
N PRO A 845 22.20 -6.98 20.63
CA PRO A 845 21.12 -6.26 21.27
C PRO A 845 20.69 -5.05 20.45
N GLN A 846 19.40 -4.75 20.51
CA GLN A 846 18.79 -3.68 19.73
C GLN A 846 19.30 -2.28 20.14
N PRO A 847 19.30 -1.30 19.22
CA PRO A 847 18.82 -1.38 17.84
C PRO A 847 19.87 -1.92 16.86
N VAL A 848 19.51 -2.98 16.12
CA VAL A 848 20.33 -3.53 15.02
C VAL A 848 20.06 -2.74 13.75
N LEU A 849 21.12 -2.12 13.22
CA LEU A 849 21.10 -1.30 12.01
C LEU A 849 22.27 -1.68 11.10
N MET A 850 22.16 -1.41 9.79
CA MET A 850 23.35 -1.39 8.93
C MET A 850 24.23 -0.21 9.35
N ARG A 851 25.48 -0.51 9.70
CA ARG A 851 26.46 0.47 10.18
C ARG A 851 27.78 0.34 9.42
N PRO A 852 28.50 1.46 9.19
CA PRO A 852 29.88 1.41 8.71
C PRO A 852 30.80 0.76 9.76
N MET A 853 31.67 -0.14 9.28
CA MET A 853 32.68 -0.89 10.03
C MET A 853 34.08 -0.38 9.71
N PHE A 854 35.12 -0.98 10.30
CA PHE A 854 36.50 -0.50 10.17
C PHE A 854 37.01 -0.36 8.72
N GLY A 855 36.53 -1.19 7.77
CA GLY A 855 36.87 -1.05 6.34
C GLY A 855 36.35 0.24 5.69
N SER A 856 35.43 0.95 6.36
CA SER A 856 34.87 2.22 5.90
C SER A 856 35.66 3.47 6.30
N PHE A 857 36.73 3.33 7.09
CA PHE A 857 37.37 4.48 7.72
C PHE A 857 38.85 4.63 7.37
N GLY A 858 39.27 5.90 7.30
CA GLY A 858 40.66 6.28 7.10
C GLY A 858 41.26 5.68 5.84
N LYS A 859 42.52 5.24 5.93
CA LYS A 859 43.26 4.68 4.79
C LYS A 859 42.88 3.24 4.43
N ALA A 860 42.03 2.57 5.24
CA ALA A 860 41.57 1.22 4.93
C ALA A 860 40.79 1.17 3.61
N VAL A 861 40.07 2.25 3.30
CA VAL A 861 39.32 2.40 2.04
C VAL A 861 40.24 2.30 0.83
N GLY A 862 41.43 2.93 0.89
CA GLY A 862 42.38 2.94 -0.22
C GLY A 862 42.88 1.54 -0.61
N SER A 863 43.10 0.68 0.38
CA SER A 863 43.57 -0.71 0.16
C SER A 863 42.47 -1.70 -0.23
N THR A 864 41.19 -1.37 -0.03
CA THR A 864 40.06 -2.31 -0.16
C THR A 864 39.11 -2.01 -1.32
N CYS A 865 39.32 -0.87 -2.00
CA CYS A 865 38.43 -0.36 -3.04
C CYS A 865 39.21 0.12 -4.27
N MET A 866 38.51 0.19 -5.40
CA MET A 866 39.07 0.61 -6.69
C MET A 866 38.36 1.84 -7.26
N SER A 867 39.12 2.69 -7.95
CA SER A 867 38.62 3.73 -8.84
C SER A 867 38.86 3.28 -10.28
N PHE A 868 37.79 2.91 -10.97
CA PHE A 868 37.82 2.51 -12.37
C PHE A 868 37.91 3.75 -13.26
N VAL A 869 38.90 3.76 -14.14
CA VAL A 869 39.18 4.85 -15.10
C VAL A 869 39.49 4.26 -16.48
N SER A 870 39.57 5.11 -17.51
CA SER A 870 40.06 4.67 -18.83
C SER A 870 41.52 4.20 -18.76
N LYS A 871 41.93 3.38 -19.73
CA LYS A 871 43.33 2.94 -19.86
C LYS A 871 44.30 4.11 -19.94
N ASP A 872 43.93 5.16 -20.68
CA ASP A 872 44.75 6.36 -20.83
C ASP A 872 44.90 7.11 -19.49
N ALA A 873 43.79 7.29 -18.76
CA ALA A 873 43.81 7.96 -17.46
C ALA A 873 44.61 7.20 -16.40
N ALA A 874 44.58 5.87 -16.40
CA ALA A 874 45.32 5.06 -15.44
C ALA A 874 46.85 5.28 -15.49
N GLN A 875 47.36 5.81 -16.61
CA GLN A 875 48.78 6.10 -16.83
C GLN A 875 49.06 7.62 -16.96
N GLU A 876 48.03 8.46 -16.88
CA GLU A 876 48.16 9.90 -17.09
C GLU A 876 48.75 10.57 -15.82
N PRO A 877 49.87 11.31 -15.93
CA PRO A 877 50.50 11.95 -14.77
C PRO A 877 49.55 12.86 -13.99
N SER A 878 48.67 13.58 -14.68
CA SER A 878 47.70 14.47 -14.04
C SER A 878 46.71 13.73 -13.12
N VAL A 879 46.34 12.49 -13.45
CA VAL A 879 45.46 11.66 -12.61
C VAL A 879 46.20 11.15 -11.38
N LEU A 880 47.49 10.82 -11.51
CA LEU A 880 48.34 10.44 -10.37
C LEU A 880 48.53 11.60 -9.37
N GLU A 881 48.53 12.84 -9.87
CA GLU A 881 48.61 14.06 -9.05
C GLU A 881 47.32 14.34 -8.24
N TYR A 882 46.21 13.64 -8.50
CA TYR A 882 44.97 13.81 -7.72
C TYR A 882 45.10 13.35 -6.27
N GLY A 883 46.13 12.57 -5.93
CA GLY A 883 46.40 12.11 -4.57
C GLY A 883 45.46 11.02 -4.05
N LEU A 884 44.83 10.28 -4.97
CA LEU A 884 43.87 9.21 -4.64
C LEU A 884 44.55 8.11 -3.81
N GLN A 885 43.86 7.64 -2.77
CA GLN A 885 44.28 6.53 -1.93
C GLN A 885 43.78 5.19 -2.49
N LYS A 886 42.67 5.18 -3.22
CA LYS A 886 42.14 3.96 -3.87
C LYS A 886 43.05 3.47 -4.99
N GLN A 887 42.98 2.16 -5.22
CA GLN A 887 43.65 1.54 -6.37
C GLN A 887 43.00 2.04 -7.66
N ILE A 888 43.80 2.63 -8.54
CA ILE A 888 43.33 3.03 -9.88
C ILE A 888 43.40 1.80 -10.77
N GLU A 889 42.26 1.38 -11.31
CA GLU A 889 42.14 0.20 -12.17
C GLU A 889 41.60 0.61 -13.55
N ALA A 890 42.27 0.20 -14.61
CA ALA A 890 41.82 0.51 -15.97
C ALA A 890 40.67 -0.42 -16.38
N VAL A 891 39.61 0.15 -16.96
CA VAL A 891 38.63 -0.65 -17.71
C VAL A 891 39.28 -1.22 -18.98
N LYS A 892 38.85 -2.42 -19.39
CA LYS A 892 39.35 -3.07 -20.61
C LYS A 892 38.36 -4.06 -21.21
N GLY A 893 38.46 -4.26 -22.52
CA GLY A 893 37.64 -5.23 -23.26
C GLY A 893 36.18 -4.81 -23.40
N THR A 894 35.89 -3.50 -23.37
CA THR A 894 34.52 -2.96 -23.45
C THR A 894 33.97 -2.99 -24.88
N ARG A 895 34.83 -3.09 -25.89
CA ARG A 895 34.46 -3.07 -27.31
C ARG A 895 34.33 -4.47 -27.93
N SER A 896 34.89 -5.48 -27.28
CA SER A 896 34.82 -6.88 -27.73
C SER A 896 33.62 -7.64 -27.18
N VAL A 897 33.04 -7.17 -26.07
CA VAL A 897 31.86 -7.78 -25.44
C VAL A 897 30.61 -7.54 -26.28
N GLN A 898 29.80 -8.59 -26.44
CA GLN A 898 28.54 -8.61 -27.18
C GLN A 898 27.45 -9.28 -26.35
N LYS A 899 26.20 -9.28 -26.84
CA LYS A 899 25.07 -9.90 -26.15
C LYS A 899 25.33 -11.37 -25.80
N LYS A 900 25.98 -12.11 -26.71
CA LYS A 900 26.35 -13.52 -26.52
C LYS A 900 27.27 -13.77 -25.31
N ASP A 901 28.00 -12.75 -24.87
CA ASP A 901 28.93 -12.82 -23.75
C ASP A 901 28.24 -12.53 -22.41
N MET A 902 26.97 -12.08 -22.42
CA MET A 902 26.17 -11.86 -21.22
C MET A 902 25.77 -13.20 -20.61
N ILE A 903 26.40 -13.53 -19.49
CA ILE A 903 26.25 -14.79 -18.77
C ILE A 903 24.77 -15.07 -18.48
N LEU A 904 24.26 -16.16 -19.06
CA LEU A 904 22.88 -16.65 -18.95
C LEU A 904 21.79 -15.68 -19.43
N ASN A 905 22.17 -14.61 -20.13
CA ASN A 905 21.31 -13.51 -20.60
C ASN A 905 21.67 -13.11 -22.05
N ASP A 906 21.96 -14.12 -22.87
CA ASP A 906 22.56 -14.04 -24.21
C ASP A 906 21.56 -14.03 -25.37
N ALA A 907 20.26 -14.03 -25.07
CA ALA A 907 19.21 -14.13 -26.08
C ALA A 907 19.15 -12.91 -27.01
N THR A 908 18.96 -13.18 -28.30
CA THR A 908 18.78 -12.20 -29.39
C THR A 908 17.51 -12.53 -30.20
N PRO A 909 16.32 -12.48 -29.58
CA PRO A 909 15.06 -12.75 -30.28
C PRO A 909 14.72 -11.63 -31.28
N GLU A 910 13.93 -11.93 -32.30
CA GLU A 910 13.33 -10.91 -33.16
C GLU A 910 12.21 -10.20 -32.38
N ILE A 911 12.48 -8.98 -31.93
CA ILE A 911 11.49 -8.17 -31.20
C ILE A 911 10.76 -7.27 -32.18
N SER A 912 9.43 -7.29 -32.14
CA SER A 912 8.60 -6.28 -32.81
C SER A 912 7.66 -5.61 -31.81
N VAL A 913 7.32 -4.35 -32.08
CA VAL A 913 6.41 -3.54 -31.28
C VAL A 913 5.39 -2.94 -32.23
N ASN A 914 4.11 -3.12 -31.93
CA ASN A 914 3.05 -2.47 -32.68
C ASN A 914 3.04 -0.96 -32.34
N PRO A 915 3.14 -0.05 -33.32
CA PRO A 915 3.25 1.38 -33.06
C PRO A 915 1.96 2.01 -32.52
N GLU A 916 0.81 1.37 -32.71
CA GLU A 916 -0.50 1.87 -32.25
C GLU A 916 -0.92 1.23 -30.93
N THR A 917 -0.71 -0.07 -30.78
CA THR A 917 -1.18 -0.83 -29.60
C THR A 917 -0.10 -1.11 -28.56
N PHE A 918 1.16 -0.78 -28.89
CA PHE A 918 2.36 -1.07 -28.08
C PHE A 918 2.59 -2.56 -27.77
N GLU A 919 1.82 -3.45 -28.41
CA GLU A 919 1.99 -4.89 -28.25
C GLU A 919 3.39 -5.31 -28.67
N VAL A 920 4.08 -5.99 -27.76
CA VAL A 920 5.43 -6.50 -27.99
C VAL A 920 5.36 -7.98 -28.32
N THR A 921 6.07 -8.40 -29.36
CA THR A 921 6.30 -9.82 -29.67
C THR A 921 7.79 -10.15 -29.70
N ALA A 922 8.14 -11.39 -29.39
CA ALA A 922 9.46 -11.97 -29.56
C ALA A 922 9.33 -13.26 -30.38
N ASP A 923 10.02 -13.33 -31.52
CA ASP A 923 9.95 -14.46 -32.46
C ASP A 923 8.48 -14.78 -32.87
N GLY A 924 7.64 -13.73 -32.99
CA GLY A 924 6.22 -13.83 -33.30
C GLY A 924 5.31 -14.16 -32.12
N GLU A 925 5.84 -14.44 -30.92
CA GLU A 925 5.06 -14.72 -29.72
C GLU A 925 4.83 -13.45 -28.89
N LYS A 926 3.58 -13.17 -28.51
CA LYS A 926 3.23 -12.02 -27.67
C LYS A 926 3.89 -12.10 -26.28
N LEU A 927 4.62 -11.05 -25.92
CA LEU A 927 5.21 -10.87 -24.60
C LEU A 927 4.28 -10.03 -23.72
N THR A 928 3.59 -10.68 -22.79
CA THR A 928 2.72 -10.00 -21.83
C THR A 928 2.70 -10.73 -20.50
N CYS A 929 2.31 -10.01 -19.44
CA CYS A 929 2.07 -10.54 -18.10
C CYS A 929 1.19 -9.59 -17.30
N GLU A 930 0.37 -10.12 -16.41
CA GLU A 930 -0.49 -9.31 -15.54
C GLU A 930 0.36 -8.54 -14.50
N PRO A 931 -0.05 -7.33 -14.08
CA PRO A 931 0.51 -6.71 -12.88
C PRO A 931 0.22 -7.57 -11.64
N VAL A 932 1.07 -7.47 -10.62
CA VAL A 932 0.82 -8.10 -9.31
C VAL A 932 0.52 -7.06 -8.24
N ASP A 933 -0.39 -7.40 -7.33
CA ASP A 933 -0.80 -6.52 -6.22
C ASP A 933 0.22 -6.47 -5.08
N SER A 934 1.12 -7.45 -5.01
CA SER A 934 2.15 -7.52 -4.00
C SER A 934 3.42 -8.19 -4.50
N VAL A 935 4.54 -7.87 -3.85
CA VAL A 935 5.85 -8.45 -4.13
C VAL A 935 6.48 -8.95 -2.83
N PRO A 936 7.31 -10.01 -2.88
CA PRO A 936 8.15 -10.39 -1.75
C PRO A 936 9.22 -9.31 -1.47
N LEU A 937 10.00 -9.48 -0.40
CA LEU A 937 11.08 -8.54 -0.07
C LEU A 937 10.60 -7.08 0.04
N ALA A 938 9.39 -6.87 0.59
CA ALA A 938 8.77 -5.55 0.78
C ALA A 938 8.25 -5.40 2.22
N ARG A 939 6.93 -5.40 2.42
CA ARG A 939 6.23 -5.12 3.70
C ARG A 939 6.73 -5.90 4.92
N LYS A 940 7.34 -7.08 4.73
CA LYS A 940 7.90 -7.89 5.84
C LYS A 940 9.24 -7.36 6.37
N TYR A 941 9.98 -6.60 5.58
CA TYR A 941 11.39 -6.29 5.84
C TYR A 941 11.65 -4.80 6.07
N PHE A 942 10.84 -3.93 5.48
CA PHE A 942 11.03 -2.48 5.54
C PHE A 942 10.09 -1.87 6.56
N LEU A 943 10.64 -0.96 7.37
CA LEU A 943 9.87 -0.23 8.37
C LEU A 943 8.98 0.82 7.69
N PHE A 944 9.42 1.37 6.57
CA PHE A 944 8.70 2.35 5.74
C PHE A 944 8.75 1.90 4.29
#